data_AF-A0A099P1J4-F1
#
_entry.id   AF-A0A099P1J4-F1
#
_cell.length_a   1.000
_cell.length_b   1.000
_cell.length_c   1.000
_cell.angle_alpha   90.00
_cell.angle_beta   90.00
_cell.angle_gamma   90.00
#
_symmetry.space_group_name_H-M   'P 1'
#
loop_
_entity.id
_entity.type
_entity.pdbx_description
1 polymer ?
#
loop_
_entity_poly.entity_id
_entity_poly.type
_entity_poly.pdbx_seq_one_letter_code
_entity_poly.pdbx_strand_id
1 'polypeptide(L)'
;MGYQYQDNEEEVILRVRDSPEINISCILSKPESSNCPDTPRAAILVHGFGSHKNAVFLSKLARKLSKEQGVYTMRIDFINCGDSTKTGENGRTLQDDIDCINVVYKYLSTGGVHGKRLFVDTLVGHSRGVVDIFNWQLQHPEIYVPNLVACAGRFIGRGLLDSILANNPDYEEKGGRFISGFQDGAYRPVWVPYKEDESLFTLEMDTVKHVNKDTSTLLVYGTRENVIPLEDAARYNNTLAGRNTLKLIPGADHCFLGTEKLSPEQRRLSKLPVHKSGVVDYNFQVADEISEWLEVANVHKRFLEKARMVHPYLSRWHDVPGLSNFRDIGGYAVSNSNAYLQYSKIYRCDDLTGVSLGTVAHLKRLEIAKVYDCSSCGTRDPGSLLQENNIDYVCRANRTPDEMHALIYKQIRDHPMDPLVIINDSELILSLMVVAGVDPLLVAQEALLYSSSSFRGATLGTMFKQTRAVLKEAVKLTYKNMLRDPSTKYSRAQGIKLPDRTWPDKVIEKAPRWLSTDLRDGNQSLPDPMSVEQKKEYFHKLLEIGFKEIEVSFPSASQTDFDFTRYAVENCPDDVALQCLVQSREHLIRRTVDSLKGAPTAIVHTYLATSDLFRDVVFKMSQREALEKAVETAKLVKSLTKDDPSLQDTKWVYQFSPECFSDTPPEFALEICEAVKAAWEPTVDNPIIFNLPATVEVASPNVYADQVEYFCRNISEREKGCGVAAIELGLLAGADRVEGCLFGNGERTGNVDLTTVALNMYTDGISPNLDFSDIQGLIDVVERGNKIPIHERAPYGGSLVVCAFSGSHQDAIKKGFIAHEARQAKGDTRWLMPYLPLDPKDIGRSYEAVIRVNSQSGKGGAAWIVQKATGLDLPRQLQILFSKVVQEKADSIGQELKSEEIVSLLNETYNVDSKFANSLKLEDYKYDKKSDEVTNVFAIINLNGEQYNISGTGNGPISSLLNAFGKFFKTEFEVDEYSEHSVGQGSKVKAASYIKIECAGTSQWGIGSHESITKSSVNSIISVINSLLNKNVISK
;
A
#
# COMPACT_ATOMS: atom_id res chain seq x y z
N MET A 1 10.93 -26.58 -45.46
CA MET A 1 9.53 -27.04 -45.65
C MET A 1 8.64 -25.84 -45.39
N GLY A 2 7.82 -25.45 -46.36
CA GLY A 2 6.90 -24.30 -46.20
C GLY A 2 5.90 -24.54 -45.08
N TYR A 3 5.43 -23.46 -44.45
CA TYR A 3 4.32 -23.51 -43.50
C TYR A 3 3.08 -24.04 -44.22
N GLN A 4 2.43 -25.07 -43.67
CA GLN A 4 1.18 -25.58 -44.21
C GLN A 4 0.02 -24.79 -43.58
N TYR A 5 -0.72 -24.06 -44.43
CA TYR A 5 -1.93 -23.36 -44.03
C TYR A 5 -3.00 -24.36 -43.59
N GLN A 6 -3.74 -24.01 -42.54
CA GLN A 6 -4.98 -24.70 -42.18
C GLN A 6 -6.13 -24.24 -43.09
N ASP A 7 -7.22 -25.01 -43.15
CA ASP A 7 -8.38 -24.72 -43.99
C ASP A 7 -9.04 -23.35 -43.68
N ASN A 8 -8.84 -22.83 -42.47
CA ASN A 8 -9.34 -21.54 -42.01
C ASN A 8 -8.29 -20.42 -42.04
N GLU A 9 -7.09 -20.65 -42.58
CA GLU A 9 -6.02 -19.66 -42.68
C GLU A 9 -5.86 -19.14 -44.11
N GLU A 10 -5.65 -17.82 -44.25
CA GLU A 10 -5.26 -17.21 -45.53
C GLU A 10 -4.09 -16.24 -45.34
N GLU A 11 -3.22 -16.17 -46.35
CA GLU A 11 -2.13 -15.19 -46.39
C GLU A 11 -2.66 -13.83 -46.83
N VAL A 12 -2.28 -12.79 -46.10
CA VAL A 12 -2.68 -11.41 -46.36
C VAL A 12 -1.40 -10.56 -46.46
N ILE A 13 -1.23 -9.90 -47.60
CA ILE A 13 -0.12 -8.96 -47.81
C ILE A 13 -0.63 -7.54 -47.66
N LEU A 14 -0.07 -6.77 -46.73
CA LEU A 14 -0.48 -5.39 -46.46
C LEU A 14 0.66 -4.42 -46.77
N ARG A 15 0.30 -3.24 -47.30
CA ARG A 15 1.26 -2.18 -47.61
C ARG A 15 1.49 -1.28 -46.40
N VAL A 16 2.76 -0.99 -46.12
CA VAL A 16 3.16 -0.10 -45.02
C VAL A 16 3.58 1.26 -45.60
N ARG A 17 2.88 2.33 -45.20
CA ARG A 17 2.98 3.71 -45.75
C ARG A 17 2.46 3.84 -47.19
N ASP A 18 2.38 5.07 -47.70
CA ASP A 18 2.02 5.36 -49.10
C ASP A 18 3.11 4.93 -50.13
N SER A 19 4.14 4.21 -49.68
CA SER A 19 5.20 3.67 -50.54
C SER A 19 4.76 2.33 -51.14
N PRO A 20 4.67 2.20 -52.48
CA PRO A 20 4.20 0.98 -53.13
C PRO A 20 5.14 -0.24 -52.98
N GLU A 21 6.34 -0.07 -52.39
CA GLU A 21 7.40 -1.08 -52.38
C GLU A 21 7.56 -1.85 -51.05
N ILE A 22 6.93 -1.39 -49.95
CA ILE A 22 7.08 -2.00 -48.63
C ILE A 22 5.80 -2.74 -48.23
N ASN A 23 5.89 -4.07 -48.18
CA ASN A 23 4.81 -4.96 -47.83
C ASN A 23 5.15 -5.80 -46.59
N ILE A 24 4.15 -6.08 -45.77
CA ILE A 24 4.22 -7.04 -44.66
C ILE A 24 3.38 -8.28 -44.96
N SER A 25 3.93 -9.45 -44.66
CA SER A 25 3.23 -10.74 -44.78
C SER A 25 2.52 -11.07 -43.47
N CYS A 26 1.23 -11.35 -43.57
CA CYS A 26 0.38 -11.70 -42.45
C CYS A 26 -0.34 -13.02 -42.72
N ILE A 27 -0.76 -13.70 -41.65
CA ILE A 27 -1.68 -14.85 -41.73
C ILE A 27 -2.94 -14.51 -40.94
N LEU A 28 -4.07 -14.50 -41.64
CA LEU A 28 -5.38 -14.36 -41.06
C LEU A 28 -5.98 -15.74 -40.79
N SER A 29 -6.23 -16.07 -39.51
CA SER A 29 -7.02 -17.24 -39.12
C SER A 29 -8.46 -16.83 -38.85
N LYS A 30 -9.41 -17.45 -39.54
CA LYS A 30 -10.86 -17.20 -39.42
C LYS A 30 -11.51 -18.18 -38.45
N PRO A 31 -12.61 -17.81 -37.77
CA PRO A 31 -13.41 -18.75 -36.97
C PRO A 31 -13.87 -19.97 -37.78
N GLU A 32 -13.77 -21.17 -37.20
CA GLU A 32 -14.33 -22.39 -37.82
C GLU A 32 -15.81 -22.52 -37.45
N SER A 33 -16.69 -22.36 -38.44
CA SER A 33 -18.15 -22.26 -38.29
C SER A 33 -18.84 -23.50 -37.70
N SER A 34 -18.15 -24.64 -37.59
CA SER A 34 -18.70 -25.90 -37.09
C SER A 34 -18.65 -26.05 -35.57
N ASN A 35 -17.76 -25.33 -34.86
CA ASN A 35 -17.45 -25.60 -33.45
C ASN A 35 -17.63 -24.38 -32.51
N CYS A 36 -17.76 -23.16 -33.04
CA CYS A 36 -17.91 -21.94 -32.23
C CYS A 36 -18.73 -20.86 -32.98
N PRO A 37 -19.37 -19.91 -32.27
CA PRO A 37 -20.08 -18.81 -32.91
C PRO A 37 -19.09 -17.83 -33.55
N ASP A 38 -19.42 -17.36 -34.77
CA ASP A 38 -18.65 -16.33 -35.47
C ASP A 38 -18.79 -14.97 -34.74
N THR A 39 -17.69 -14.46 -34.18
CA THR A 39 -17.67 -13.19 -33.43
C THR A 39 -17.00 -12.08 -34.24
N PRO A 40 -17.31 -10.80 -34.00
CA PRO A 40 -16.57 -9.69 -34.63
C PRO A 40 -15.21 -9.42 -33.97
N ARG A 41 -14.75 -10.24 -33.02
CA ARG A 41 -13.52 -10.01 -32.25
C ARG A 41 -12.29 -10.38 -33.06
N ALA A 42 -11.22 -9.59 -32.92
CA ALA A 42 -9.93 -9.86 -33.53
C ALA A 42 -8.76 -9.67 -32.57
N ALA A 43 -7.73 -10.50 -32.73
CA ALA A 43 -6.46 -10.40 -32.01
C ALA A 43 -5.28 -10.22 -32.98
N ILE A 44 -4.36 -9.30 -32.67
CA ILE A 44 -3.10 -9.13 -33.42
C ILE A 44 -1.97 -9.78 -32.62
N LEU A 45 -1.20 -10.64 -33.29
CA LEU A 45 -0.18 -11.49 -32.69
C LEU A 45 1.18 -11.14 -33.32
N VAL A 46 2.11 -10.62 -32.52
CA VAL A 46 3.40 -10.10 -33.00
C VAL A 46 4.59 -10.83 -32.38
N HIS A 47 5.63 -11.05 -33.18
CA HIS A 47 6.81 -11.82 -32.79
C HIS A 47 7.97 -10.95 -32.30
N GLY A 48 8.95 -11.61 -31.67
CA GLY A 48 10.16 -10.98 -31.14
C GLY A 48 11.25 -10.69 -32.16
N PHE A 49 12.40 -10.25 -31.66
CA PHE A 49 13.58 -9.90 -32.46
C PHE A 49 14.14 -11.11 -33.23
N GLY A 50 14.47 -10.92 -34.52
CA GLY A 50 15.02 -11.99 -35.38
C GLY A 50 14.08 -13.18 -35.66
N SER A 51 12.79 -13.06 -35.31
CA SER A 51 11.81 -14.16 -35.38
C SER A 51 10.84 -14.02 -36.56
N HIS A 52 9.74 -14.78 -36.54
CA HIS A 52 8.69 -14.77 -37.56
C HIS A 52 7.30 -15.09 -36.99
N LYS A 53 6.26 -14.80 -37.77
CA LYS A 53 4.81 -14.89 -37.45
C LYS A 53 4.29 -16.25 -37.01
N ASN A 54 5.07 -17.32 -37.20
CA ASN A 54 4.68 -18.69 -36.81
C ASN A 54 5.55 -19.25 -35.66
N ALA A 55 6.46 -18.44 -35.11
CA ALA A 55 7.35 -18.84 -34.03
C ALA A 55 6.62 -19.02 -32.69
N VAL A 56 7.30 -19.69 -31.76
CA VAL A 56 6.88 -19.89 -30.36
C VAL A 56 5.43 -20.41 -30.23
N PHE A 57 4.61 -19.71 -29.45
CA PHE A 57 3.20 -20.03 -29.19
C PHE A 57 2.24 -19.32 -30.15
N LEU A 58 2.68 -18.40 -31.01
CA LEU A 58 1.78 -17.53 -31.80
C LEU A 58 0.84 -18.33 -32.72
N SER A 59 1.37 -19.32 -33.44
CA SER A 59 0.56 -20.19 -34.31
C SER A 59 -0.39 -21.10 -33.52
N LYS A 60 0.06 -21.59 -32.36
CA LYS A 60 -0.75 -22.43 -31.46
C LYS A 60 -1.89 -21.63 -30.84
N LEU A 61 -1.61 -20.39 -30.42
CA LEU A 61 -2.60 -19.47 -29.86
C LEU A 61 -3.62 -19.04 -30.90
N ALA A 62 -3.20 -18.65 -32.11
CA ALA A 62 -4.08 -18.32 -33.22
C ALA A 62 -5.08 -19.43 -33.51
N ARG A 63 -4.59 -20.68 -33.58
CA ARG A 63 -5.44 -21.86 -33.76
C ARG A 63 -6.44 -22.02 -32.61
N LYS A 64 -6.00 -21.82 -31.37
CA LYS A 64 -6.85 -21.97 -30.20
C LYS A 64 -7.96 -20.91 -30.16
N LEU A 65 -7.60 -19.65 -30.37
CA LEU A 65 -8.55 -18.52 -30.38
C LEU A 65 -9.57 -18.62 -31.54
N SER A 66 -9.12 -19.00 -32.75
CA SER A 66 -10.02 -19.14 -33.91
C SER A 66 -10.94 -20.36 -33.83
N LYS A 67 -10.45 -21.52 -33.35
CA LYS A 67 -11.25 -22.75 -33.28
C LYS A 67 -12.15 -22.85 -32.05
N GLU A 68 -11.67 -22.38 -30.90
CA GLU A 68 -12.36 -22.60 -29.61
C GLU A 68 -13.13 -21.36 -29.14
N GLN A 69 -12.74 -20.16 -29.58
CA GLN A 69 -13.35 -18.90 -29.09
C GLN A 69 -13.98 -18.04 -30.18
N GLY A 70 -13.91 -18.45 -31.45
CA GLY A 70 -14.48 -17.70 -32.57
C GLY A 70 -13.86 -16.33 -32.79
N VAL A 71 -12.57 -16.16 -32.43
CA VAL A 71 -11.82 -14.90 -32.56
C VAL A 71 -10.98 -14.95 -33.84
N TYR A 72 -11.07 -13.89 -34.66
CA TYR A 72 -10.16 -13.71 -35.80
C TYR A 72 -8.76 -13.40 -35.29
N THR A 73 -7.72 -14.01 -35.86
CA THR A 73 -6.35 -13.68 -35.45
C THR A 73 -5.48 -13.30 -36.63
N MET A 74 -4.72 -12.22 -36.49
CA MET A 74 -3.71 -11.82 -37.47
C MET A 74 -2.31 -12.01 -36.89
N ARG A 75 -1.54 -12.96 -37.45
CA ARG A 75 -0.11 -13.11 -37.16
C ARG A 75 0.70 -12.34 -38.19
N ILE A 76 1.68 -11.55 -37.77
CA ILE A 76 2.38 -10.61 -38.66
C ILE A 76 3.89 -10.88 -38.70
N ASP A 77 4.51 -10.76 -39.86
CA ASP A 77 5.96 -10.57 -39.99
C ASP A 77 6.25 -9.08 -40.13
N PHE A 78 7.12 -8.55 -39.30
CA PHE A 78 7.58 -7.16 -39.46
C PHE A 78 8.50 -6.99 -40.66
N ILE A 79 8.76 -5.74 -41.07
CA ILE A 79 9.75 -5.42 -42.11
C ILE A 79 11.11 -6.07 -41.76
N ASN A 80 11.84 -6.53 -42.78
CA ASN A 80 13.09 -7.28 -42.63
C ASN A 80 12.98 -8.63 -41.88
N CYS A 81 11.78 -9.10 -41.55
CA CYS A 81 11.55 -10.39 -40.89
C CYS A 81 10.71 -11.31 -41.77
N GLY A 82 10.95 -12.63 -41.66
CA GLY A 82 10.17 -13.67 -42.31
C GLY A 82 9.94 -13.45 -43.79
N ASP A 83 8.67 -13.36 -44.19
CA ASP A 83 8.26 -13.26 -45.59
C ASP A 83 7.97 -11.80 -46.03
N SER A 84 8.08 -10.82 -45.13
CA SER A 84 7.87 -9.39 -45.42
C SER A 84 8.99 -8.77 -46.27
N THR A 85 8.79 -7.55 -46.79
CA THR A 85 9.80 -6.83 -47.58
C THR A 85 11.11 -6.68 -46.80
N LYS A 86 12.22 -6.95 -47.48
CA LYS A 86 13.58 -6.80 -46.96
C LYS A 86 14.18 -5.53 -47.56
N THR A 87 14.15 -4.44 -46.80
CA THR A 87 14.61 -3.11 -47.23
C THR A 87 16.13 -2.95 -47.18
N GLY A 88 16.85 -3.85 -46.51
CA GLY A 88 18.32 -3.85 -46.47
C GLY A 88 18.92 -3.04 -45.30
N GLU A 89 20.01 -2.32 -45.57
CA GLU A 89 20.95 -1.70 -44.60
C GLU A 89 20.32 -0.73 -43.57
N ASN A 90 19.07 -0.33 -43.74
CA ASN A 90 18.38 0.65 -42.87
C ASN A 90 17.76 0.03 -41.59
N GLY A 91 17.73 -1.29 -41.47
CA GLY A 91 17.20 -1.98 -40.29
C GLY A 91 15.69 -1.81 -40.09
N ARG A 92 15.19 -2.21 -38.92
CA ARG A 92 13.79 -2.17 -38.48
C ARG A 92 13.71 -1.42 -37.15
N THR A 93 13.26 -0.16 -37.14
CA THR A 93 13.15 0.63 -35.89
C THR A 93 11.84 0.34 -35.15
N LEU A 94 11.72 0.75 -33.89
CA LEU A 94 10.45 0.66 -33.16
C LEU A 94 9.30 1.37 -33.89
N GLN A 95 9.54 2.51 -34.53
CA GLN A 95 8.48 3.23 -35.26
C GLN A 95 7.99 2.43 -36.47
N ASP A 96 8.88 1.72 -37.17
CA ASP A 96 8.48 0.83 -38.27
C ASP A 96 7.56 -0.29 -37.76
N ASP A 97 7.77 -0.78 -36.53
CA ASP A 97 6.94 -1.83 -35.92
C ASP A 97 5.55 -1.33 -35.56
N ILE A 98 5.49 -0.14 -34.99
CA ILE A 98 4.24 0.56 -34.69
C ILE A 98 3.44 0.81 -35.98
N ASP A 99 4.11 1.24 -37.04
CA ASP A 99 3.48 1.43 -38.36
C ASP A 99 2.90 0.12 -38.91
N CYS A 100 3.62 -1.00 -38.76
CA CYS A 100 3.14 -2.33 -39.16
C CYS A 100 1.87 -2.74 -38.38
N ILE A 101 1.88 -2.58 -37.05
CA ILE A 101 0.71 -2.88 -36.20
C ILE A 101 -0.49 -1.99 -36.59
N ASN A 102 -0.25 -0.70 -36.85
CA ASN A 102 -1.29 0.26 -37.24
C ASN A 102 -1.96 -0.11 -38.56
N VAL A 103 -1.19 -0.53 -39.57
CA VAL A 103 -1.73 -0.99 -40.86
C VAL A 103 -2.64 -2.20 -40.68
N VAL A 104 -2.24 -3.16 -39.85
CA VAL A 104 -3.02 -4.36 -39.56
C VAL A 104 -4.29 -4.01 -38.79
N TYR A 105 -4.19 -3.14 -37.78
CA TYR A 105 -5.34 -2.65 -37.03
C TYR A 105 -6.36 -1.96 -37.97
N LYS A 106 -5.90 -1.07 -38.85
CA LYS A 106 -6.74 -0.39 -39.85
C LYS A 106 -7.39 -1.39 -40.79
N TYR A 107 -6.64 -2.35 -41.32
CA TYR A 107 -7.18 -3.40 -42.20
C TYR A 107 -8.33 -4.17 -41.52
N LEU A 108 -8.15 -4.60 -40.27
CA LEU A 108 -9.17 -5.33 -39.52
C LEU A 108 -10.39 -4.45 -39.18
N SER A 109 -10.17 -3.22 -38.72
CA SER A 109 -11.24 -2.34 -38.24
C SER A 109 -12.06 -1.67 -39.36
N THR A 110 -11.49 -1.50 -40.56
CA THR A 110 -12.15 -0.78 -41.66
C THR A 110 -12.90 -1.67 -42.64
N GLY A 111 -12.93 -2.99 -42.43
CA GLY A 111 -13.66 -3.92 -43.31
C GLY A 111 -12.78 -4.70 -44.27
N GLY A 112 -11.46 -4.75 -44.06
CA GLY A 112 -10.52 -5.45 -44.95
C GLY A 112 -10.77 -6.96 -45.07
N VAL A 113 -11.44 -7.56 -44.08
CA VAL A 113 -11.81 -8.99 -44.09
C VAL A 113 -13.18 -9.15 -44.75
N HIS A 114 -13.21 -9.23 -46.08
CA HIS A 114 -14.44 -9.48 -46.86
C HIS A 114 -15.59 -8.48 -46.55
N GLY A 115 -15.26 -7.21 -46.28
CA GLY A 115 -16.24 -6.16 -45.91
C GLY A 115 -16.64 -6.15 -44.43
N LYS A 116 -16.18 -7.12 -43.63
CA LYS A 116 -16.50 -7.24 -42.20
C LYS A 116 -15.55 -6.37 -41.38
N ARG A 117 -16.12 -5.40 -40.66
CA ARG A 117 -15.38 -4.58 -39.69
C ARG A 117 -15.21 -5.37 -38.40
N LEU A 118 -13.97 -5.62 -38.02
CA LEU A 118 -13.62 -6.40 -36.84
C LEU A 118 -13.18 -5.46 -35.70
N PHE A 119 -13.49 -5.86 -34.47
CA PHE A 119 -13.08 -5.18 -33.26
C PHE A 119 -11.79 -5.81 -32.74
N VAL A 120 -10.67 -5.09 -32.86
CA VAL A 120 -9.37 -5.54 -32.35
C VAL A 120 -9.34 -5.35 -30.85
N ASP A 121 -9.59 -6.42 -30.10
CA ASP A 121 -9.75 -6.35 -28.65
C ASP A 121 -8.53 -6.86 -27.87
N THR A 122 -7.57 -7.45 -28.59
CA THR A 122 -6.40 -8.10 -28.02
C THR A 122 -5.16 -7.83 -28.85
N LEU A 123 -4.08 -7.39 -28.21
CA LEU A 123 -2.72 -7.41 -28.77
C LEU A 123 -1.85 -8.38 -27.96
N VAL A 124 -1.08 -9.21 -28.64
CA VAL A 124 -0.18 -10.19 -28.03
C VAL A 124 1.23 -10.00 -28.58
N GLY A 125 2.19 -9.78 -27.69
CA GLY A 125 3.59 -9.58 -28.03
C GLY A 125 4.49 -10.61 -27.34
N HIS A 126 5.51 -11.07 -28.06
CA HIS A 126 6.60 -11.88 -27.51
C HIS A 126 7.94 -11.15 -27.62
N SER A 127 8.76 -11.16 -26.56
CA SER A 127 10.10 -10.54 -26.58
C SER A 127 10.00 -9.05 -26.95
N ARG A 128 10.77 -8.58 -27.95
CA ARG A 128 10.65 -7.22 -28.51
C ARG A 128 9.21 -6.83 -28.87
N GLY A 129 8.40 -7.79 -29.33
CA GLY A 129 6.98 -7.57 -29.64
C GLY A 129 6.16 -7.03 -28.48
N VAL A 130 6.58 -7.25 -27.23
CA VAL A 130 5.95 -6.65 -26.03
C VAL A 130 6.14 -5.13 -26.03
N VAL A 131 7.34 -4.66 -26.33
CA VAL A 131 7.66 -3.23 -26.43
C VAL A 131 6.83 -2.60 -27.57
N ASP A 132 6.72 -3.30 -28.70
CA ASP A 132 5.98 -2.85 -29.88
C ASP A 132 4.49 -2.62 -29.57
N ILE A 133 3.80 -3.60 -28.95
CA ILE A 133 2.36 -3.46 -28.66
C ILE A 133 2.05 -2.38 -27.61
N PHE A 134 2.92 -2.21 -26.61
CA PHE A 134 2.73 -1.19 -25.58
C PHE A 134 2.96 0.20 -26.15
N ASN A 135 4.03 0.40 -26.93
CA ASN A 135 4.29 1.70 -27.54
C ASN A 135 3.24 2.05 -28.61
N TRP A 136 2.75 1.07 -29.37
CA TRP A 136 1.62 1.29 -30.27
C TRP A 136 0.39 1.81 -29.52
N GLN A 137 0.04 1.17 -28.39
CA GLN A 137 -1.10 1.60 -27.56
C GLN A 137 -0.89 2.98 -26.92
N LEU A 138 0.35 3.34 -26.56
CA LEU A 138 0.68 4.66 -26.01
C LEU A 138 0.64 5.77 -27.06
N GLN A 139 0.98 5.47 -28.32
CA GLN A 139 0.92 6.44 -29.42
C GLN A 139 -0.50 6.61 -29.99
N HIS A 140 -1.42 5.69 -29.71
CA HIS A 140 -2.81 5.73 -30.15
C HIS A 140 -3.78 5.72 -28.95
N PRO A 141 -3.75 6.75 -28.06
CA PRO A 141 -4.60 6.80 -26.88
C PRO A 141 -6.10 6.90 -27.20
N GLU A 142 -6.45 7.29 -28.44
CA GLU A 142 -7.81 7.31 -28.97
C GLU A 142 -8.35 5.93 -29.34
N ILE A 143 -7.46 4.93 -29.45
CA ILE A 143 -7.80 3.53 -29.73
C ILE A 143 -7.67 2.73 -28.45
N TYR A 144 -8.61 1.82 -28.20
CA TYR A 144 -8.55 0.94 -27.05
C TYR A 144 -8.55 -0.51 -27.41
N VAL A 145 -7.56 -1.15 -26.83
CA VAL A 145 -7.46 -2.58 -26.77
C VAL A 145 -7.67 -2.98 -25.30
N PRO A 146 -8.80 -3.65 -24.97
CA PRO A 146 -9.09 -4.11 -23.61
C PRO A 146 -8.05 -5.09 -23.05
N ASN A 147 -7.37 -5.85 -23.92
CA ASN A 147 -6.47 -6.92 -23.51
C ASN A 147 -5.08 -6.76 -24.14
N LEU A 148 -4.04 -6.63 -23.30
CA LEU A 148 -2.65 -6.70 -23.73
C LEU A 148 -1.99 -7.94 -23.13
N VAL A 149 -1.36 -8.76 -23.95
CA VAL A 149 -0.65 -9.96 -23.50
C VAL A 149 0.83 -9.79 -23.80
N ALA A 150 1.63 -9.72 -22.75
CA ALA A 150 3.06 -9.50 -22.79
C ALA A 150 3.81 -10.77 -22.36
N CYS A 151 4.38 -11.47 -23.33
CA CYS A 151 5.13 -12.70 -23.10
C CYS A 151 6.64 -12.44 -23.18
N ALA A 152 7.35 -12.64 -22.08
CA ALA A 152 8.80 -12.45 -21.96
C ALA A 152 9.23 -11.08 -22.53
N GLY A 153 8.77 -9.97 -21.96
CA GLY A 153 9.09 -8.62 -22.44
C GLY A 153 10.19 -7.95 -21.63
N ARG A 154 11.04 -7.13 -22.28
CA ARG A 154 12.05 -6.33 -21.57
C ARG A 154 11.41 -5.05 -21.04
N PHE A 155 11.75 -4.66 -19.82
CA PHE A 155 11.28 -3.42 -19.20
C PHE A 155 12.33 -2.31 -19.29
N ILE A 156 13.60 -2.65 -19.05
CA ILE A 156 14.73 -1.71 -19.16
C ILE A 156 15.46 -1.96 -20.48
N GLY A 157 15.29 -1.06 -21.45
CA GLY A 157 15.93 -1.13 -22.76
C GLY A 157 17.45 -1.20 -22.70
N ARG A 158 18.07 -0.46 -21.77
CA ARG A 158 19.53 -0.44 -21.58
C ARG A 158 20.14 -1.81 -21.29
N GLY A 159 19.41 -2.72 -20.64
CA GLY A 159 19.88 -4.09 -20.41
C GLY A 159 20.10 -4.90 -21.70
N LEU A 160 19.50 -4.49 -22.83
CA LEU A 160 19.79 -5.06 -24.15
C LEU A 160 21.16 -4.60 -24.67
N LEU A 161 21.50 -3.32 -24.50
CA LEU A 161 22.80 -2.77 -24.88
C LEU A 161 23.93 -3.50 -24.13
N ASP A 162 23.78 -3.67 -22.81
CA ASP A 162 24.77 -4.37 -21.99
C ASP A 162 24.99 -5.82 -22.48
N SER A 163 23.92 -6.52 -22.85
CA SER A 163 23.99 -7.88 -23.41
C SER A 163 24.67 -7.94 -24.78
N ILE A 164 24.48 -6.91 -25.61
CA ILE A 164 25.10 -6.82 -26.94
C ILE A 164 26.59 -6.53 -26.80
N LEU A 165 26.97 -5.54 -25.99
CA LEU A 165 28.37 -5.16 -25.74
C LEU A 165 29.18 -6.31 -25.14
N ALA A 166 28.58 -7.11 -24.26
CA ALA A 166 29.24 -8.29 -23.70
C ALA A 166 29.67 -9.32 -24.77
N ASN A 167 28.92 -9.41 -25.88
CA ASN A 167 29.19 -10.36 -26.96
C ASN A 167 29.87 -9.72 -28.20
N ASN A 168 29.80 -8.38 -28.32
CA ASN A 168 30.31 -7.60 -29.45
C ASN A 168 30.92 -6.29 -28.90
N PRO A 169 32.14 -6.30 -28.36
CA PRO A 169 32.72 -5.10 -27.72
C PRO A 169 32.98 -3.93 -28.69
N ASP A 170 33.14 -4.23 -29.99
CA ASP A 170 33.35 -3.26 -31.08
C ASP A 170 32.07 -2.93 -31.87
N TYR A 171 30.91 -3.17 -31.24
CA TYR A 171 29.57 -3.02 -31.83
C TYR A 171 29.27 -1.61 -32.36
N GLU A 172 29.64 -0.57 -31.62
CA GLU A 172 29.40 0.83 -32.01
C GLU A 172 30.34 1.25 -33.15
N GLU A 173 31.61 0.85 -33.10
CA GLU A 173 32.62 1.13 -34.14
C GLU A 173 32.28 0.46 -35.48
N LYS A 174 31.67 -0.73 -35.44
CA LYS A 174 31.20 -1.47 -36.63
C LYS A 174 29.86 -0.99 -37.18
N GLY A 175 29.17 -0.08 -36.48
CA GLY A 175 27.86 0.45 -36.89
C GLY A 175 26.72 -0.57 -36.85
N GLY A 176 26.87 -1.72 -36.18
CA GLY A 176 25.87 -2.79 -36.13
C GLY A 176 26.45 -4.18 -35.83
N ARG A 177 25.61 -5.21 -35.95
CA ARG A 177 25.98 -6.63 -35.71
C ARG A 177 25.21 -7.60 -36.58
N PHE A 178 25.76 -8.80 -36.76
CA PHE A 178 25.02 -9.92 -37.34
C PHE A 178 24.26 -10.71 -36.28
N ILE A 179 23.03 -11.10 -36.60
CA ILE A 179 22.20 -12.00 -35.79
C ILE A 179 21.76 -13.20 -36.63
N SER A 180 21.30 -14.26 -35.97
CA SER A 180 20.56 -15.33 -36.65
C SER A 180 19.09 -14.90 -36.79
N GLY A 181 18.72 -14.42 -37.97
CA GLY A 181 17.36 -13.95 -38.28
C GLY A 181 16.64 -14.88 -39.24
N PHE A 182 15.32 -15.06 -39.07
CA PHE A 182 14.51 -15.85 -39.99
C PHE A 182 14.09 -15.01 -41.20
N GLN A 183 14.55 -15.38 -42.40
CA GLN A 183 14.17 -14.76 -43.68
C GLN A 183 14.02 -15.83 -44.77
N ASP A 184 13.03 -15.68 -45.65
CA ASP A 184 12.67 -16.59 -46.75
C ASP A 184 12.70 -18.09 -46.35
N GLY A 185 12.04 -18.43 -45.25
CA GLY A 185 11.87 -19.80 -44.80
C GLY A 185 13.04 -20.44 -44.05
N ALA A 186 14.13 -19.71 -43.75
CA ALA A 186 15.28 -20.23 -43.00
C ALA A 186 15.95 -19.18 -42.10
N TYR A 187 16.59 -19.65 -41.02
CA TYR A 187 17.48 -18.81 -40.20
C TYR A 187 18.80 -18.59 -40.93
N ARG A 188 19.19 -17.33 -41.12
CA ARG A 188 20.42 -16.91 -41.79
C ARG A 188 21.08 -15.75 -41.03
N PRO A 189 22.38 -15.46 -41.26
CA PRO A 189 22.98 -14.24 -40.77
C PRO A 189 22.28 -13.02 -41.37
N VAL A 190 21.74 -12.14 -40.52
CA VAL A 190 21.09 -10.88 -40.90
C VAL A 190 21.83 -9.74 -40.24
N TRP A 191 22.16 -8.70 -41.01
CA TRP A 191 22.77 -7.48 -40.49
C TRP A 191 21.72 -6.62 -39.79
N VAL A 192 22.00 -6.24 -38.55
CA VAL A 192 21.21 -5.30 -37.76
C VAL A 192 22.07 -4.04 -37.55
N PRO A 193 21.67 -2.89 -38.13
CA PRO A 193 22.39 -1.65 -37.94
C PRO A 193 22.19 -1.11 -36.52
N TYR A 194 23.17 -0.34 -36.04
CA TYR A 194 23.13 0.29 -34.71
C TYR A 194 21.81 1.02 -34.45
N LYS A 195 21.30 1.76 -35.43
CA LYS A 195 20.05 2.55 -35.33
C LYS A 195 18.81 1.71 -34.99
N GLU A 196 18.74 0.45 -35.42
CA GLU A 196 17.62 -0.43 -35.09
C GLU A 196 17.62 -0.78 -33.60
N ASP A 197 18.77 -1.21 -33.10
CA ASP A 197 18.98 -1.59 -31.71
C ASP A 197 18.94 -0.35 -30.77
N GLU A 198 19.48 0.81 -31.21
CA GLU A 198 19.41 2.11 -30.52
C GLU A 198 17.97 2.54 -30.21
N SER A 199 17.05 2.26 -31.15
CA SER A 199 15.63 2.57 -30.99
C SER A 199 14.98 1.83 -29.81
N LEU A 200 15.65 0.83 -29.23
CA LEU A 200 15.21 0.07 -28.07
C LEU A 200 16.01 0.37 -26.79
N PHE A 201 17.30 0.72 -26.90
CA PHE A 201 18.17 0.91 -25.72
C PHE A 201 17.77 2.08 -24.83
N THR A 202 17.21 3.13 -25.44
CA THR A 202 16.80 4.36 -24.76
C THR A 202 15.42 4.25 -24.11
N LEU A 203 14.71 3.14 -24.33
CA LEU A 203 13.36 2.96 -23.84
C LEU A 203 13.35 2.38 -22.43
N GLU A 204 12.66 3.07 -21.54
CA GLU A 204 12.20 2.53 -20.27
C GLU A 204 10.70 2.37 -20.30
N MET A 205 10.23 1.16 -20.00
CA MET A 205 8.82 0.82 -20.12
C MET A 205 7.98 1.25 -18.91
N ASP A 206 8.47 2.20 -18.10
CA ASP A 206 7.67 2.85 -17.05
C ASP A 206 6.46 3.59 -17.63
N THR A 207 6.56 4.03 -18.89
CA THR A 207 5.47 4.67 -19.64
C THR A 207 4.22 3.81 -19.77
N VAL A 208 4.30 2.48 -19.60
CA VAL A 208 3.11 1.60 -19.62
C VAL A 208 2.09 1.93 -18.53
N LYS A 209 2.48 2.67 -17.48
CA LYS A 209 1.55 3.23 -16.49
C LYS A 209 0.50 4.16 -17.11
N HIS A 210 0.80 4.75 -18.28
CA HIS A 210 -0.09 5.63 -19.03
C HIS A 210 -1.00 4.91 -20.02
N VAL A 211 -0.80 3.61 -20.28
CA VAL A 211 -1.80 2.80 -21.00
C VAL A 211 -3.12 2.89 -20.25
N ASN A 212 -4.24 2.97 -20.97
CA ASN A 212 -5.59 3.10 -20.41
C ASN A 212 -5.80 2.18 -19.18
N LYS A 213 -6.24 2.74 -18.05
CA LYS A 213 -6.36 2.03 -16.76
C LYS A 213 -7.34 0.84 -16.82
N ASP A 214 -8.29 0.87 -17.75
CA ASP A 214 -9.26 -0.19 -17.95
C ASP A 214 -8.72 -1.33 -18.81
N THR A 215 -7.63 -1.13 -19.53
CA THR A 215 -6.91 -2.21 -20.24
C THR A 215 -6.35 -3.19 -19.22
N SER A 216 -6.68 -4.47 -19.39
CA SER A 216 -6.17 -5.57 -18.58
C SER A 216 -4.93 -6.15 -19.25
N THR A 217 -3.93 -6.51 -18.44
CA THR A 217 -2.68 -7.06 -18.97
C THR A 217 -2.39 -8.45 -18.44
N LEU A 218 -1.99 -9.37 -19.31
CA LEU A 218 -1.42 -10.67 -18.93
C LEU A 218 0.09 -10.64 -19.17
N LEU A 219 0.87 -10.91 -18.13
CA LEU A 219 2.32 -11.05 -18.18
C LEU A 219 2.66 -12.54 -18.11
N VAL A 220 3.44 -13.07 -19.06
CA VAL A 220 3.83 -14.49 -19.08
C VAL A 220 5.34 -14.63 -19.22
N TYR A 221 6.01 -15.30 -18.27
CA TYR A 221 7.46 -15.49 -18.26
C TYR A 221 7.83 -16.93 -17.92
N GLY A 222 8.91 -17.45 -18.49
CA GLY A 222 9.49 -18.74 -18.11
C GLY A 222 10.39 -18.60 -16.88
N THR A 223 10.41 -19.57 -15.96
CA THR A 223 11.26 -19.48 -14.75
C THR A 223 12.74 -19.79 -15.01
N ARG A 224 13.08 -20.28 -16.21
CA ARG A 224 14.46 -20.52 -16.68
C ARG A 224 14.82 -19.55 -17.80
N GLU A 225 14.25 -18.35 -17.75
CA GLU A 225 14.53 -17.26 -18.67
C GLU A 225 16.02 -16.86 -18.61
N ASN A 226 16.63 -16.73 -19.78
CA ASN A 226 18.08 -16.53 -19.96
C ASN A 226 18.41 -15.38 -20.92
N VAL A 227 17.42 -14.77 -21.54
CA VAL A 227 17.55 -13.62 -22.45
C VAL A 227 17.10 -12.34 -21.76
N ILE A 228 16.00 -12.40 -20.99
CA ILE A 228 15.41 -11.24 -20.32
C ILE A 228 15.48 -11.41 -18.80
N PRO A 229 16.01 -10.45 -18.03
CA PRO A 229 16.03 -10.56 -16.58
C PRO A 229 14.62 -10.74 -16.00
N LEU A 230 14.42 -11.69 -15.08
CA LEU A 230 13.10 -11.91 -14.44
C LEU A 230 12.64 -10.70 -13.62
N GLU A 231 13.57 -9.82 -13.24
CA GLU A 231 13.31 -8.53 -12.62
C GLU A 231 12.42 -7.64 -13.50
N ASP A 232 12.51 -7.77 -14.83
CA ASP A 232 11.64 -7.02 -15.75
C ASP A 232 10.18 -7.46 -15.64
N ALA A 233 9.92 -8.74 -15.37
CA ALA A 233 8.58 -9.24 -15.09
C ALA A 233 8.00 -8.59 -13.83
N ALA A 234 8.82 -8.44 -12.78
CA ALA A 234 8.43 -7.75 -11.54
C ALA A 234 8.18 -6.26 -11.78
N ARG A 235 9.00 -5.58 -12.60
CA ARG A 235 8.82 -4.16 -12.95
C ARG A 235 7.51 -3.93 -13.71
N TYR A 236 7.22 -4.75 -14.73
CA TYR A 236 5.91 -4.71 -15.40
C TYR A 236 4.77 -4.97 -14.42
N ASN A 237 4.90 -5.97 -13.54
CA ASN A 237 3.89 -6.32 -12.56
C ASN A 237 3.59 -5.18 -11.58
N ASN A 238 4.63 -4.49 -11.11
CA ASN A 238 4.49 -3.37 -10.18
C ASN A 238 3.91 -2.13 -10.88
N THR A 239 4.38 -1.82 -12.09
CA THR A 239 3.93 -0.64 -12.87
C THR A 239 2.46 -0.77 -13.30
N LEU A 240 2.00 -2.00 -13.54
CA LEU A 240 0.63 -2.31 -13.94
C LEU A 240 -0.24 -2.83 -12.79
N ALA A 241 0.20 -2.67 -11.54
CA ALA A 241 -0.46 -3.22 -10.36
C ALA A 241 -1.94 -2.84 -10.28
N GLY A 242 -2.78 -3.81 -9.91
CA GLY A 242 -4.23 -3.65 -9.83
C GLY A 242 -4.98 -3.87 -11.15
N ARG A 243 -4.28 -4.02 -12.29
CA ARG A 243 -4.91 -4.32 -13.59
C ARG A 243 -4.19 -5.38 -14.43
N ASN A 244 -3.18 -6.04 -13.88
CA ASN A 244 -2.43 -7.10 -14.56
C ASN A 244 -2.56 -8.47 -13.86
N THR A 245 -2.18 -9.52 -14.57
CA THR A 245 -2.01 -10.89 -14.06
C THR A 245 -0.62 -11.40 -14.46
N LEU A 246 0.17 -11.91 -13.52
CA LEU A 246 1.49 -12.50 -13.81
C LEU A 246 1.41 -14.03 -13.77
N LYS A 247 1.86 -14.69 -14.85
CA LYS A 247 1.97 -16.14 -14.98
C LYS A 247 3.42 -16.53 -15.21
N LEU A 248 3.93 -17.40 -14.35
CA LEU A 248 5.25 -17.99 -14.50
C LEU A 248 5.10 -19.43 -14.98
N ILE A 249 5.82 -19.80 -16.04
CA ILE A 249 5.84 -21.14 -16.61
C ILE A 249 7.09 -21.87 -16.08
N PRO A 250 6.93 -22.80 -15.12
CA PRO A 250 8.08 -23.44 -14.48
C PRO A 250 8.91 -24.25 -15.47
N GLY A 251 10.22 -24.04 -15.48
CA GLY A 251 11.17 -24.79 -16.30
C GLY A 251 11.26 -24.34 -17.77
N ALA A 252 10.51 -23.32 -18.18
CA ALA A 252 10.53 -22.75 -19.52
C ALA A 252 11.59 -21.64 -19.65
N ASP A 253 12.24 -21.57 -20.82
CA ASP A 253 13.16 -20.51 -21.24
C ASP A 253 12.45 -19.36 -21.98
N HIS A 254 13.23 -18.47 -22.60
CA HIS A 254 12.73 -17.33 -23.38
C HIS A 254 11.76 -17.68 -24.52
N CYS A 255 11.98 -18.83 -25.15
CA CYS A 255 11.18 -19.35 -26.26
C CYS A 255 10.10 -20.33 -25.77
N PHE A 256 9.89 -20.40 -24.45
CA PHE A 256 9.02 -21.34 -23.77
C PHE A 256 9.33 -22.81 -24.09
N LEU A 257 10.62 -23.12 -24.18
CA LEU A 257 11.14 -24.48 -24.27
C LEU A 257 11.82 -24.87 -22.95
N GLY A 258 11.87 -26.16 -22.66
CA GLY A 258 12.64 -26.67 -21.53
C GLY A 258 14.14 -26.55 -21.77
N THR A 259 14.92 -26.39 -20.70
CA THR A 259 16.39 -26.31 -20.77
C THR A 259 17.09 -27.67 -20.80
N GLU A 260 16.38 -28.75 -20.45
CA GLU A 260 16.93 -30.09 -20.32
C GLU A 260 16.44 -31.04 -21.43
N LYS A 261 17.37 -31.79 -22.03
CA LYS A 261 17.04 -32.82 -23.02
C LYS A 261 16.48 -34.05 -22.33
N LEU A 262 15.30 -34.48 -22.75
CA LEU A 262 14.65 -35.68 -22.27
C LEU A 262 15.27 -36.94 -22.89
N SER A 263 15.52 -37.95 -22.04
CA SER A 263 15.85 -39.31 -22.47
C SER A 263 14.71 -39.95 -23.26
N PRO A 264 14.96 -41.00 -24.08
CA PRO A 264 13.89 -41.69 -24.82
C PRO A 264 12.73 -42.17 -23.95
N GLU A 265 13.01 -42.58 -22.71
CA GLU A 265 12.01 -42.99 -21.72
C GLU A 265 11.21 -41.80 -21.18
N GLN A 266 11.90 -40.71 -20.79
CA GLN A 266 11.26 -39.48 -20.33
C GLN A 266 10.37 -38.85 -21.42
N ARG A 267 10.75 -38.94 -22.70
CA ARG A 267 9.92 -38.48 -23.82
C ARG A 267 8.62 -39.26 -23.93
N ARG A 268 8.63 -40.57 -23.69
CA ARG A 268 7.43 -41.41 -23.70
C ARG A 268 6.49 -41.12 -22.53
N LEU A 269 7.05 -40.75 -21.38
CA LEU A 269 6.31 -40.47 -20.15
C LEU A 269 5.87 -39.00 -20.04
N SER A 270 6.41 -38.10 -20.87
CA SER A 270 6.08 -36.67 -20.83
C SER A 270 4.61 -36.45 -21.15
N LYS A 271 3.89 -35.79 -20.24
CA LYS A 271 2.52 -35.32 -20.47
C LYS A 271 2.46 -34.08 -21.38
N LEU A 272 3.60 -33.42 -21.59
CA LEU A 272 3.73 -32.24 -22.45
C LEU A 272 4.42 -32.58 -23.77
N PRO A 273 4.09 -31.90 -24.87
CA PRO A 273 4.75 -32.11 -26.16
C PRO A 273 6.26 -31.92 -26.08
N VAL A 274 7.00 -32.65 -26.92
CA VAL A 274 8.47 -32.59 -26.97
C VAL A 274 8.89 -31.92 -28.28
N HIS A 275 9.68 -30.86 -28.19
CA HIS A 275 10.23 -30.16 -29.35
C HIS A 275 11.24 -31.04 -30.10
N LYS A 276 11.47 -30.76 -31.40
CA LYS A 276 12.44 -31.50 -32.25
C LYS A 276 13.86 -31.55 -31.68
N SER A 277 14.25 -30.60 -30.83
CA SER A 277 15.56 -30.58 -30.14
C SER A 277 15.65 -31.56 -28.95
N GLY A 278 14.53 -32.21 -28.58
CA GLY A 278 14.46 -33.20 -27.51
C GLY A 278 14.13 -32.64 -26.12
N VAL A 279 13.70 -31.38 -26.02
CA VAL A 279 13.29 -30.72 -24.78
C VAL A 279 11.76 -30.59 -24.71
N VAL A 280 11.21 -30.33 -23.52
CA VAL A 280 9.77 -30.05 -23.35
C VAL A 280 9.37 -28.78 -24.12
N ASP A 281 8.25 -28.80 -24.83
CA ASP A 281 7.66 -27.64 -25.49
C ASP A 281 6.48 -27.08 -24.67
N TYR A 282 6.73 -26.00 -23.93
CA TYR A 282 5.71 -25.34 -23.12
C TYR A 282 4.84 -24.37 -23.92
N ASN A 283 5.08 -24.17 -25.23
CA ASN A 283 4.31 -23.21 -26.03
C ASN A 283 2.81 -23.58 -26.12
N PHE A 284 2.45 -24.85 -25.95
CA PHE A 284 1.04 -25.26 -25.83
C PHE A 284 0.42 -24.77 -24.53
N GLN A 285 1.12 -24.95 -23.41
CA GLN A 285 0.68 -24.44 -22.12
C GLN A 285 0.55 -22.91 -22.13
N VAL A 286 1.50 -22.20 -22.74
CA VAL A 286 1.41 -20.73 -22.89
C VAL A 286 0.18 -20.33 -23.69
N ALA A 287 -0.09 -20.99 -24.82
CA ALA A 287 -1.29 -20.76 -25.60
C ALA A 287 -2.57 -21.09 -24.81
N ASP A 288 -2.54 -22.11 -23.97
CA ASP A 288 -3.66 -22.49 -23.10
C ASP A 288 -3.96 -21.44 -22.05
N GLU A 289 -2.93 -20.96 -21.34
CA GLU A 289 -3.04 -19.92 -20.31
C GLU A 289 -3.54 -18.59 -20.90
N ILE A 290 -3.04 -18.20 -22.08
CA ILE A 290 -3.49 -16.98 -22.77
C ILE A 290 -4.94 -17.14 -23.23
N SER A 291 -5.29 -18.28 -23.83
CA SER A 291 -6.66 -18.55 -24.29
C SER A 291 -7.64 -18.56 -23.12
N GLU A 292 -7.34 -19.28 -22.04
CA GLU A 292 -8.18 -19.30 -20.82
C GLU A 292 -8.37 -17.89 -20.26
N TRP A 293 -7.30 -17.09 -20.21
CA TRP A 293 -7.40 -15.72 -19.74
C TRP A 293 -8.25 -14.83 -20.68
N LEU A 294 -8.20 -15.05 -21.99
CA LEU A 294 -8.99 -14.33 -23.01
C LEU A 294 -10.42 -14.85 -23.20
N GLU A 295 -10.79 -15.95 -22.53
CA GLU A 295 -12.13 -16.52 -22.60
C GLU A 295 -13.17 -15.46 -22.21
N VAL A 296 -14.28 -15.41 -22.96
CA VAL A 296 -15.34 -14.40 -22.80
C VAL A 296 -15.81 -14.29 -21.34
N ALA A 297 -15.98 -15.42 -20.65
CA ALA A 297 -16.38 -15.44 -19.25
C ALA A 297 -15.36 -14.77 -18.33
N ASN A 298 -14.07 -14.99 -18.56
CA ASN A 298 -12.98 -14.44 -17.75
C ASN A 298 -12.73 -12.96 -18.06
N VAL A 299 -12.83 -12.55 -19.34
CA VAL A 299 -12.81 -11.14 -19.76
C VAL A 299 -13.97 -10.38 -19.10
N HIS A 300 -15.18 -10.94 -19.16
CA HIS A 300 -16.36 -10.35 -18.51
C HIS A 300 -16.21 -10.25 -17.00
N LYS A 301 -15.67 -11.28 -16.34
CA LYS A 301 -15.42 -11.25 -14.90
C LYS A 301 -14.47 -10.12 -14.51
N ARG A 302 -13.33 -9.99 -15.20
CA ARG A 302 -12.36 -8.90 -14.96
C ARG A 302 -12.98 -7.53 -15.18
N PHE A 303 -13.81 -7.39 -16.22
CA PHE A 303 -14.55 -6.18 -16.48
C PHE A 303 -15.54 -5.85 -15.35
N LEU A 304 -16.36 -6.82 -14.93
CA LEU A 304 -17.33 -6.63 -13.85
C LEU A 304 -16.65 -6.27 -12.53
N GLU A 305 -15.53 -6.92 -12.18
CA GLU A 305 -14.79 -6.61 -10.96
C GLU A 305 -14.30 -5.15 -10.94
N LYS A 306 -13.86 -4.62 -12.09
CA LYS A 306 -13.45 -3.22 -12.24
C LYS A 306 -14.63 -2.25 -12.30
N ALA A 307 -15.69 -2.60 -13.03
CA ALA A 307 -16.80 -1.70 -13.35
C ALA A 307 -18.02 -1.82 -12.41
N ARG A 308 -17.99 -2.70 -11.40
CA ARG A 308 -19.12 -2.95 -10.48
C ARG A 308 -19.57 -1.71 -9.71
N MET A 309 -18.72 -0.71 -9.63
CA MET A 309 -18.92 0.50 -8.85
C MET A 309 -18.96 1.73 -9.75
N VAL A 310 -19.97 2.59 -9.57
CA VAL A 310 -20.00 3.94 -10.17
C VAL A 310 -19.09 4.90 -9.38
N HIS A 311 -18.99 4.65 -8.07
CA HIS A 311 -18.11 5.28 -7.08
C HIS A 311 -17.69 4.16 -6.11
N PRO A 312 -16.53 4.21 -5.40
CA PRO A 312 -16.06 3.15 -4.48
C PRO A 312 -17.08 2.44 -3.59
N TYR A 313 -18.25 3.03 -3.34
CA TYR A 313 -19.32 2.53 -2.48
C TYR A 313 -20.70 2.39 -3.15
N LEU A 314 -20.92 2.93 -4.36
CA LEU A 314 -22.20 2.82 -5.06
C LEU A 314 -22.13 1.76 -6.16
N SER A 315 -22.96 0.72 -6.05
CA SER A 315 -23.03 -0.33 -7.05
C SER A 315 -23.67 0.18 -8.34
N ARG A 316 -23.05 -0.15 -9.47
CA ARG A 316 -23.55 0.09 -10.82
C ARG A 316 -24.69 -0.87 -11.18
N TRP A 317 -24.62 -2.09 -10.66
CA TRP A 317 -25.52 -3.18 -10.97
C TRP A 317 -26.53 -3.34 -9.84
N HIS A 318 -27.82 -3.24 -10.16
CA HIS A 318 -28.86 -3.41 -9.14
C HIS A 318 -29.61 -4.71 -9.38
N ASP A 319 -29.72 -5.52 -8.32
CA ASP A 319 -30.53 -6.74 -8.33
C ASP A 319 -32.02 -6.36 -8.18
N VAL A 320 -32.65 -6.08 -9.31
CA VAL A 320 -34.07 -5.74 -9.39
C VAL A 320 -34.87 -6.98 -9.81
N PRO A 321 -35.77 -7.50 -8.95
CA PRO A 321 -36.55 -8.70 -9.26
C PRO A 321 -37.29 -8.56 -10.59
N GLY A 322 -37.15 -9.57 -11.46
CA GLY A 322 -37.85 -9.62 -12.75
C GLY A 322 -37.22 -8.80 -13.88
N LEU A 323 -36.15 -8.04 -13.62
CA LEU A 323 -35.39 -7.32 -14.65
C LEU A 323 -34.00 -7.94 -14.82
N SER A 324 -33.65 -8.34 -16.03
CA SER A 324 -32.30 -8.82 -16.36
C SER A 324 -31.39 -7.67 -16.76
N ASN A 325 -30.11 -7.74 -16.37
CA ASN A 325 -29.08 -6.80 -16.81
C ASN A 325 -29.35 -5.34 -16.38
N PHE A 326 -30.05 -5.13 -15.26
CA PHE A 326 -30.46 -3.82 -14.76
C PHE A 326 -29.26 -3.06 -14.14
N ARG A 327 -28.88 -1.91 -14.72
CA ARG A 327 -27.72 -1.12 -14.27
C ARG A 327 -27.83 0.37 -14.55
N ASP A 328 -27.08 1.14 -13.79
CA ASP A 328 -26.81 2.56 -14.00
C ASP A 328 -25.77 2.75 -15.13
N ILE A 329 -26.10 3.60 -16.12
CA ILE A 329 -25.18 3.91 -17.23
C ILE A 329 -24.37 5.21 -16.99
N GLY A 330 -24.47 5.83 -15.81
CA GLY A 330 -23.67 6.98 -15.42
C GLY A 330 -22.29 6.62 -14.83
N GLY A 331 -21.53 7.62 -14.38
CA GLY A 331 -20.23 7.46 -13.74
C GLY A 331 -19.03 7.31 -14.68
N TYR A 332 -19.23 7.45 -15.99
CA TYR A 332 -18.15 7.32 -16.98
C TYR A 332 -17.53 8.66 -17.31
N ALA A 333 -16.21 8.68 -17.50
CA ALA A 333 -15.50 9.87 -17.94
C ALA A 333 -15.90 10.24 -19.37
N VAL A 334 -16.09 11.53 -19.60
CA VAL A 334 -16.30 12.10 -20.94
C VAL A 334 -14.92 12.33 -21.55
N SER A 335 -14.68 11.72 -22.71
CA SER A 335 -13.39 11.74 -23.40
C SER A 335 -12.85 13.17 -23.55
N ASN A 336 -11.54 13.36 -23.37
CA ASN A 336 -10.86 14.66 -23.45
C ASN A 336 -11.37 15.74 -22.47
N SER A 337 -11.98 15.36 -21.34
CA SER A 337 -12.42 16.29 -20.29
C SER A 337 -12.26 15.69 -18.88
N ASN A 338 -12.35 16.54 -17.85
CA ASN A 338 -12.49 16.11 -16.45
C ASN A 338 -13.97 15.88 -16.04
N ALA A 339 -14.89 15.83 -17.00
CA ALA A 339 -16.32 15.64 -16.74
C ALA A 339 -16.70 14.16 -16.74
N TYR A 340 -17.77 13.82 -16.00
CA TYR A 340 -18.32 12.47 -15.92
C TYR A 340 -19.81 12.49 -16.22
N LEU A 341 -20.33 11.41 -16.83
CA LEU A 341 -21.76 11.16 -16.86
C LEU A 341 -22.29 11.09 -15.43
N GLN A 342 -23.36 11.84 -15.15
CA GLN A 342 -23.98 11.81 -13.84
C GLN A 342 -24.62 10.44 -13.59
N TYR A 343 -24.35 9.85 -12.42
CA TYR A 343 -24.96 8.59 -12.00
C TYR A 343 -26.37 8.79 -11.47
N SER A 344 -27.13 7.70 -11.49
CA SER A 344 -28.53 7.59 -11.07
C SER A 344 -29.47 8.51 -11.87
N LYS A 345 -29.09 8.78 -13.12
CA LYS A 345 -29.91 9.54 -14.08
C LYS A 345 -30.48 8.67 -15.19
N ILE A 346 -29.73 7.68 -15.67
CA ILE A 346 -30.19 6.79 -16.71
C ILE A 346 -29.85 5.36 -16.33
N TYR A 347 -30.85 4.49 -16.39
CA TYR A 347 -30.71 3.05 -16.16
C TYR A 347 -31.09 2.28 -17.41
N ARG A 348 -30.45 1.13 -17.63
CA ARG A 348 -30.84 0.16 -18.66
C ARG A 348 -31.18 -1.20 -18.09
N CYS A 349 -32.00 -1.96 -18.81
CA CYS A 349 -32.12 -3.41 -18.64
C CYS A 349 -32.49 -4.08 -19.98
N ASP A 350 -32.46 -5.42 -20.04
CA ASP A 350 -32.64 -6.16 -21.30
C ASP A 350 -34.11 -6.55 -21.56
N ASP A 351 -34.89 -6.83 -20.52
CA ASP A 351 -36.28 -7.30 -20.63
C ASP A 351 -37.18 -6.69 -19.54
N LEU A 352 -38.39 -6.28 -19.94
CA LEU A 352 -39.44 -5.68 -19.12
C LEU A 352 -40.61 -6.62 -18.81
N THR A 353 -40.70 -7.77 -19.46
CA THR A 353 -41.87 -8.66 -19.32
C THR A 353 -42.01 -9.29 -17.93
N GLY A 354 -40.95 -9.23 -17.12
CA GLY A 354 -40.90 -9.71 -15.74
C GLY A 354 -41.27 -8.68 -14.66
N VAL A 355 -41.71 -7.47 -15.02
CA VAL A 355 -42.11 -6.44 -14.04
C VAL A 355 -43.23 -6.95 -13.14
N SER A 356 -43.02 -6.83 -11.83
CA SER A 356 -43.92 -7.22 -10.75
C SER A 356 -44.06 -6.09 -9.72
N LEU A 357 -44.97 -6.21 -8.75
CA LEU A 357 -45.06 -5.24 -7.64
C LEU A 357 -43.73 -5.09 -6.87
N GLY A 358 -42.96 -6.18 -6.74
CA GLY A 358 -41.63 -6.13 -6.14
C GLY A 358 -40.62 -5.35 -6.98
N THR A 359 -40.75 -5.42 -8.31
CA THR A 359 -39.98 -4.61 -9.27
C THR A 359 -40.30 -3.13 -9.09
N VAL A 360 -41.59 -2.76 -9.09
CA VAL A 360 -42.08 -1.39 -8.93
C VAL A 360 -41.58 -0.75 -7.62
N ALA A 361 -41.65 -1.49 -6.51
CA ALA A 361 -41.12 -1.02 -5.23
C ALA A 361 -39.62 -0.71 -5.29
N HIS A 362 -38.86 -1.50 -6.07
CA HIS A 362 -37.43 -1.26 -6.27
C HIS A 362 -37.16 -0.04 -7.14
N LEU A 363 -37.91 0.13 -8.24
CA LEU A 363 -37.78 1.30 -9.12
C LEU A 363 -38.07 2.60 -8.37
N LYS A 364 -39.09 2.61 -7.51
CA LYS A 364 -39.40 3.77 -6.64
C LYS A 364 -38.27 4.11 -5.67
N ARG A 365 -37.59 3.12 -5.09
CA ARG A 365 -36.43 3.35 -4.21
C ARG A 365 -35.24 3.96 -4.94
N LEU A 366 -35.14 3.75 -6.25
CA LEU A 366 -34.15 4.37 -7.11
C LEU A 366 -34.63 5.70 -7.70
N GLU A 367 -35.76 6.22 -7.22
CA GLU A 367 -36.36 7.49 -7.67
C GLU A 367 -36.70 7.53 -9.17
N ILE A 368 -36.93 6.36 -9.77
CA ILE A 368 -37.27 6.26 -11.20
C ILE A 368 -38.70 6.75 -11.39
N ALA A 369 -38.82 7.86 -12.10
CA ALA A 369 -40.12 8.48 -12.40
C ALA A 369 -40.68 8.01 -13.75
N LYS A 370 -39.83 7.54 -14.67
CA LYS A 370 -40.21 7.26 -16.05
C LYS A 370 -39.48 6.09 -16.68
N VAL A 371 -40.20 5.28 -17.44
CA VAL A 371 -39.74 4.08 -18.15
C VAL A 371 -40.05 4.22 -19.65
N TYR A 372 -39.02 4.10 -20.47
CA TYR A 372 -39.13 3.99 -21.92
C TYR A 372 -38.87 2.55 -22.35
N ASP A 373 -39.85 1.95 -23.02
CA ASP A 373 -39.74 0.62 -23.61
C ASP A 373 -39.56 0.76 -25.12
N CYS A 374 -38.35 0.50 -25.59
CA CYS A 374 -37.97 0.66 -26.98
C CYS A 374 -38.18 -0.62 -27.82
N SER A 375 -38.76 -1.67 -27.24
CA SER A 375 -39.12 -2.89 -27.98
C SER A 375 -40.47 -2.79 -28.68
N SER A 376 -40.65 -3.61 -29.71
CA SER A 376 -41.98 -3.85 -30.27
C SER A 376 -42.87 -4.45 -29.19
N CYS A 377 -43.89 -3.71 -28.73
CA CYS A 377 -44.72 -4.10 -27.59
C CYS A 377 -45.26 -5.52 -27.76
N GLY A 378 -44.83 -6.43 -26.88
CA GLY A 378 -45.21 -7.84 -26.88
C GLY A 378 -46.50 -8.11 -26.09
N THR A 379 -46.84 -9.38 -25.92
CA THR A 379 -48.12 -9.87 -25.33
C THR A 379 -48.29 -9.62 -23.82
N ARG A 380 -47.29 -9.06 -23.13
CA ARG A 380 -47.35 -8.67 -21.71
C ARG A 380 -46.83 -7.23 -21.56
N ASP A 381 -47.74 -6.28 -21.54
CA ASP A 381 -47.46 -4.86 -21.36
C ASP A 381 -47.35 -4.52 -19.85
N PRO A 382 -46.16 -4.14 -19.34
CA PRO A 382 -45.98 -3.75 -17.94
C PRO A 382 -46.60 -2.37 -17.63
N GLY A 383 -47.07 -1.63 -18.65
CA GLY A 383 -47.51 -0.25 -18.55
C GLY A 383 -48.62 -0.03 -17.54
N SER A 384 -49.62 -0.90 -17.49
CA SER A 384 -50.72 -0.83 -16.51
C SER A 384 -50.19 -0.79 -15.06
N LEU A 385 -49.31 -1.74 -14.72
CA LEU A 385 -48.76 -1.87 -13.37
C LEU A 385 -47.82 -0.72 -12.99
N LEU A 386 -47.04 -0.20 -13.94
CA LEU A 386 -46.17 0.96 -13.74
C LEU A 386 -46.98 2.25 -13.54
N GLN A 387 -47.99 2.48 -14.40
CA GLN A 387 -48.84 3.67 -14.36
C GLN A 387 -49.73 3.71 -13.10
N GLU A 388 -50.32 2.58 -12.70
CA GLU A 388 -51.07 2.46 -11.43
C GLU A 388 -50.23 2.82 -10.19
N ASN A 389 -48.91 2.78 -10.34
CA ASN A 389 -47.96 3.08 -9.28
C ASN A 389 -47.23 4.42 -9.49
N ASN A 390 -47.74 5.33 -10.32
CA ASN A 390 -47.14 6.66 -10.59
C ASN A 390 -45.73 6.58 -11.20
N ILE A 391 -45.46 5.59 -12.06
CA ILE A 391 -44.28 5.57 -12.92
C ILE A 391 -44.75 5.73 -14.36
N ASP A 392 -44.32 6.81 -15.01
CA ASP A 392 -44.68 7.09 -16.40
C ASP A 392 -44.11 6.01 -17.32
N TYR A 393 -44.96 5.39 -18.14
CA TYR A 393 -44.54 4.34 -19.08
C TYR A 393 -44.79 4.76 -20.53
N VAL A 394 -43.77 4.62 -21.38
CA VAL A 394 -43.79 4.98 -22.80
C VAL A 394 -43.31 3.79 -23.63
N CYS A 395 -44.22 3.06 -24.29
CA CYS A 395 -43.88 1.97 -25.23
C CYS A 395 -43.74 2.48 -26.68
N ARG A 396 -42.96 1.75 -27.48
CA ARG A 396 -42.74 1.99 -28.92
C ARG A 396 -43.92 1.62 -29.83
N ALA A 397 -45.04 1.10 -29.31
CA ALA A 397 -46.16 0.48 -30.03
C ALA A 397 -46.41 0.93 -31.49
N ASN A 398 -46.48 2.25 -31.72
CA ASN A 398 -46.74 2.87 -33.02
C ASN A 398 -45.69 3.93 -33.42
N ARG A 399 -44.48 3.86 -32.85
CA ARG A 399 -43.39 4.83 -33.09
C ARG A 399 -42.20 4.17 -33.78
N THR A 400 -41.53 4.91 -34.65
CA THR A 400 -40.23 4.48 -35.19
C THR A 400 -39.14 4.55 -34.08
N PRO A 401 -37.99 3.85 -34.23
CA PRO A 401 -36.84 4.07 -33.35
C PRO A 401 -36.49 5.55 -33.22
N ASP A 402 -36.42 6.27 -34.33
CA ASP A 402 -36.04 7.68 -34.37
C ASP A 402 -37.01 8.57 -33.58
N GLU A 403 -38.31 8.28 -33.64
CA GLU A 403 -39.33 8.98 -32.85
C GLU A 403 -39.19 8.70 -31.34
N MET A 404 -38.86 7.46 -30.97
CA MET A 404 -38.56 7.09 -29.57
C MET A 404 -37.29 7.79 -29.08
N HIS A 405 -36.24 7.81 -29.90
CA HIS A 405 -34.98 8.48 -29.60
C HIS A 405 -35.21 9.97 -29.37
N ALA A 406 -35.95 10.64 -30.27
CA ALA A 406 -36.26 12.07 -30.16
C ALA A 406 -37.04 12.42 -28.88
N LEU A 407 -37.97 11.56 -28.45
CA LEU A 407 -38.71 11.73 -27.18
C LEU A 407 -37.79 11.63 -25.96
N ILE A 408 -36.84 10.70 -25.98
CA ILE A 408 -35.87 10.49 -24.90
C ILE A 408 -34.88 11.67 -24.84
N TYR A 409 -34.33 12.10 -25.98
CA TYR A 409 -33.48 13.29 -26.05
C TYR A 409 -34.19 14.55 -25.54
N LYS A 410 -35.47 14.74 -25.92
CA LYS A 410 -36.27 15.85 -25.43
C LYS A 410 -36.45 15.79 -23.91
N GLN A 411 -36.72 14.61 -23.33
CA GLN A 411 -36.83 14.43 -21.89
C GLN A 411 -35.52 14.77 -21.17
N ILE A 412 -34.38 14.28 -21.65
CA ILE A 412 -33.07 14.55 -21.04
C ILE A 412 -32.76 16.05 -21.09
N ARG A 413 -33.09 16.74 -22.20
CA ARG A 413 -32.85 18.17 -22.36
C ARG A 413 -33.75 19.02 -21.48
N ASP A 414 -35.06 18.73 -21.47
CA ASP A 414 -36.06 19.57 -20.81
C ASP A 414 -36.12 19.27 -19.29
N HIS A 415 -35.76 18.05 -18.88
CA HIS A 415 -35.77 17.57 -17.49
C HIS A 415 -34.50 16.77 -17.12
N PRO A 416 -33.31 17.42 -17.12
CA PRO A 416 -32.02 16.74 -16.92
C PRO A 416 -31.83 16.15 -15.52
N MET A 417 -32.69 16.50 -14.56
CA MET A 417 -32.60 16.05 -13.17
C MET A 417 -33.44 14.82 -12.86
N ASP A 418 -34.34 14.39 -13.75
CA ASP A 418 -35.25 13.28 -13.48
C ASP A 418 -34.58 11.93 -13.80
N PRO A 419 -34.59 10.93 -12.89
CA PRO A 419 -34.08 9.60 -13.20
C PRO A 419 -34.99 8.86 -14.19
N LEU A 420 -34.38 8.32 -15.24
CA LEU A 420 -35.06 7.63 -16.34
C LEU A 420 -34.56 6.19 -16.45
N VAL A 421 -35.46 5.30 -16.80
CA VAL A 421 -35.15 3.92 -17.21
C VAL A 421 -35.41 3.79 -18.71
N ILE A 422 -34.40 3.39 -19.48
CA ILE A 422 -34.50 3.13 -20.92
C ILE A 422 -34.27 1.63 -21.13
N ILE A 423 -35.22 0.89 -21.71
CA ILE A 423 -35.12 -0.57 -21.78
C ILE A 423 -35.12 -1.06 -23.22
N ASN A 424 -34.06 -1.83 -23.51
CA ASN A 424 -33.71 -2.68 -24.66
C ASN A 424 -33.31 -2.08 -26.02
N ASP A 425 -32.96 -0.80 -26.09
CA ASP A 425 -32.36 -0.24 -27.31
C ASP A 425 -30.87 0.07 -27.13
N SER A 426 -30.04 -0.89 -27.52
CA SER A 426 -28.59 -0.76 -27.50
C SER A 426 -28.12 0.36 -28.44
N GLU A 427 -28.71 0.53 -29.62
CA GLU A 427 -28.30 1.57 -30.58
C GLU A 427 -28.53 2.98 -30.02
N LEU A 428 -29.62 3.19 -29.28
CA LEU A 428 -29.86 4.45 -28.57
C LEU A 428 -28.86 4.70 -27.44
N ILE A 429 -28.54 3.69 -26.63
CA ILE A 429 -27.55 3.84 -25.54
C ILE A 429 -26.19 4.20 -26.14
N LEU A 430 -25.81 3.53 -27.23
CA LEU A 430 -24.59 3.82 -27.98
C LEU A 430 -24.63 5.25 -28.53
N SER A 431 -25.76 5.68 -29.10
CA SER A 431 -25.94 7.04 -29.63
C SER A 431 -25.89 8.12 -28.54
N LEU A 432 -26.53 7.90 -27.39
CA LEU A 432 -26.52 8.80 -26.24
C LEU A 432 -25.11 8.95 -25.66
N MET A 433 -24.37 7.85 -25.55
CA MET A 433 -22.98 7.86 -25.11
C MET A 433 -22.09 8.63 -26.10
N VAL A 434 -22.24 8.39 -27.40
CA VAL A 434 -21.51 9.12 -28.45
C VAL A 434 -21.82 10.63 -28.43
N VAL A 435 -23.10 11.01 -28.31
CA VAL A 435 -23.53 12.42 -28.26
C VAL A 435 -23.03 13.12 -27.00
N ALA A 436 -22.93 12.41 -25.88
CA ALA A 436 -22.40 12.93 -24.62
C ALA A 436 -20.86 13.04 -24.58
N GLY A 437 -20.16 12.72 -25.68
CA GLY A 437 -18.70 12.70 -25.73
C GLY A 437 -18.08 11.59 -24.87
N VAL A 438 -18.87 10.60 -24.48
CA VAL A 438 -18.40 9.43 -23.73
C VAL A 438 -17.55 8.61 -24.68
N ASP A 439 -16.44 8.13 -24.14
CA ASP A 439 -15.42 7.42 -24.88
C ASP A 439 -16.04 6.32 -25.80
N PRO A 440 -15.76 6.33 -27.13
CA PRO A 440 -16.14 5.26 -28.07
C PRO A 440 -15.78 3.85 -27.61
N LEU A 441 -14.85 3.73 -26.67
CA LEU A 441 -14.47 2.52 -25.95
C LEU A 441 -15.60 1.85 -25.17
N LEU A 442 -16.39 2.65 -24.46
CA LEU A 442 -17.42 2.16 -23.57
C LEU A 442 -18.63 1.66 -24.36
N VAL A 443 -18.85 2.30 -25.50
CA VAL A 443 -19.78 1.93 -26.56
C VAL A 443 -19.41 0.54 -27.13
N ALA A 444 -18.12 0.25 -27.34
CA ALA A 444 -17.67 -1.08 -27.75
C ALA A 444 -17.80 -2.16 -26.65
N GLN A 445 -17.68 -1.78 -25.36
CA GLN A 445 -17.87 -2.68 -24.22
C GLN A 445 -19.35 -3.09 -24.01
N GLU A 446 -20.29 -2.19 -24.27
CA GLU A 446 -21.72 -2.50 -24.30
C GLU A 446 -22.08 -3.48 -25.45
N ALA A 447 -21.38 -3.37 -26.59
CA ALA A 447 -21.53 -4.31 -27.71
C ALA A 447 -20.99 -5.73 -27.40
N LEU A 448 -19.95 -5.86 -26.56
CA LEU A 448 -19.45 -7.17 -26.08
C LEU A 448 -20.50 -7.90 -25.22
N LEU A 449 -21.17 -7.19 -24.30
CA LEU A 449 -22.27 -7.74 -23.51
C LEU A 449 -23.46 -8.16 -24.40
N TYR A 450 -23.73 -7.42 -25.47
CA TYR A 450 -24.79 -7.73 -26.43
C TYR A 450 -24.54 -9.06 -27.19
N SER A 451 -23.30 -9.38 -27.54
CA SER A 451 -22.95 -10.64 -28.22
C SER A 451 -23.25 -11.91 -27.40
N SER A 452 -23.47 -11.79 -26.09
CA SER A 452 -23.90 -12.90 -25.22
C SER A 452 -25.42 -13.12 -25.21
N SER A 453 -26.20 -12.14 -25.67
CA SER A 453 -27.68 -12.21 -25.68
C SER A 453 -28.26 -13.04 -26.83
N SER A 454 -27.43 -13.40 -27.82
CA SER A 454 -27.76 -14.37 -28.87
C SER A 454 -27.77 -15.82 -28.37
N PHE A 455 -27.35 -16.09 -27.12
CA PHE A 455 -27.66 -17.33 -26.40
C PHE A 455 -29.14 -17.36 -25.96
N ARG A 456 -30.05 -17.36 -26.93
CA ARG A 456 -31.46 -17.72 -26.71
C ARG A 456 -31.57 -19.23 -26.65
N GLY A 457 -31.64 -19.76 -25.44
CA GLY A 457 -32.05 -21.15 -25.23
C GLY A 457 -31.26 -21.79 -24.10
N ALA A 458 -31.98 -22.12 -23.04
CA ALA A 458 -31.49 -22.70 -21.81
C ALA A 458 -30.77 -21.70 -20.88
N THR A 459 -31.49 -21.42 -19.78
CA THR A 459 -30.94 -21.37 -18.42
C THR A 459 -30.24 -20.11 -17.90
N LEU A 460 -30.75 -18.90 -18.17
CA LEU A 460 -30.50 -17.75 -17.25
C LEU A 460 -31.07 -18.00 -15.84
N GLY A 461 -32.22 -18.68 -15.74
CA GLY A 461 -32.79 -19.11 -14.45
C GLY A 461 -31.98 -20.20 -13.74
N THR A 462 -31.06 -20.88 -14.42
CA THR A 462 -30.15 -21.87 -13.81
C THR A 462 -28.77 -21.27 -13.59
N MET A 463 -28.36 -20.29 -14.40
CA MET A 463 -27.24 -19.41 -14.07
C MET A 463 -27.52 -18.66 -12.78
N PHE A 464 -28.67 -18.01 -12.55
CA PHE A 464 -28.93 -17.35 -11.26
C PHE A 464 -29.05 -18.31 -10.06
N LYS A 465 -29.47 -19.56 -10.27
CA LYS A 465 -29.37 -20.61 -9.23
C LYS A 465 -27.92 -21.06 -9.01
N GLN A 466 -27.10 -21.11 -10.06
CA GLN A 466 -25.66 -21.32 -9.95
C GLN A 466 -24.91 -20.08 -9.47
N THR A 467 -25.40 -18.85 -9.66
CA THR A 467 -24.85 -17.64 -9.05
C THR A 467 -25.26 -17.58 -7.59
N ARG A 468 -26.39 -18.17 -7.17
CA ARG A 468 -26.63 -18.48 -5.75
C ARG A 468 -25.73 -19.59 -5.21
N ALA A 469 -25.34 -20.56 -6.04
CA ALA A 469 -24.40 -21.62 -5.66
C ALA A 469 -22.92 -21.21 -5.76
N VAL A 470 -22.58 -20.17 -6.50
CA VAL A 470 -21.22 -19.61 -6.68
C VAL A 470 -21.05 -18.32 -5.88
N LEU A 471 -22.13 -17.62 -5.51
CA LEU A 471 -22.14 -16.59 -4.47
C LEU A 471 -22.46 -17.13 -3.07
N LYS A 472 -22.67 -18.44 -2.91
CA LYS A 472 -22.50 -19.16 -1.65
C LYS A 472 -22.12 -20.63 -1.86
N GLU A 473 -21.06 -20.93 -2.61
CA GLU A 473 -20.11 -21.80 -1.93
C GLU A 473 -19.48 -20.84 -0.93
N ALA A 474 -19.89 -20.94 0.34
CA ALA A 474 -19.09 -20.37 1.42
C ALA A 474 -17.65 -20.67 1.02
N VAL A 475 -16.78 -19.64 0.93
CA VAL A 475 -15.35 -19.85 0.66
C VAL A 475 -15.03 -21.10 1.43
N LYS A 476 -14.85 -22.24 0.74
CA LYS A 476 -14.58 -23.48 1.42
C LYS A 476 -13.19 -23.22 1.88
N LEU A 477 -13.09 -22.74 3.12
CA LEU A 477 -11.82 -22.48 3.76
C LEU A 477 -11.15 -23.83 3.67
N THR A 478 -10.21 -23.92 2.74
CA THR A 478 -9.38 -25.09 2.53
C THR A 478 -8.41 -25.04 3.68
N TYR A 479 -8.93 -25.36 4.88
CA TYR A 479 -8.14 -25.44 6.08
C TYR A 479 -7.09 -26.52 5.81
N LYS A 480 -5.87 -26.09 5.49
CA LYS A 480 -4.76 -26.99 5.21
C LYS A 480 -4.48 -27.84 6.45
N ASN A 481 -4.45 -27.18 7.62
CA ASN A 481 -4.17 -27.78 8.93
C ASN A 481 -5.17 -27.39 10.03
N MET A 482 -6.00 -26.35 9.86
CA MET A 482 -6.96 -25.94 10.90
C MET A 482 -8.16 -26.90 10.98
N LEU A 483 -8.64 -27.17 12.19
CA LEU A 483 -9.79 -28.03 12.41
C LEU A 483 -11.06 -27.33 11.92
N ARG A 484 -11.91 -28.06 11.18
CA ARG A 484 -13.25 -27.57 10.82
C ARG A 484 -14.16 -27.43 12.04
N ASP A 485 -14.01 -28.35 12.98
CA ASP A 485 -14.65 -28.29 14.28
C ASP A 485 -13.58 -28.33 15.38
N PRO A 486 -13.06 -27.16 15.80
CA PRO A 486 -12.06 -27.09 16.86
C PRO A 486 -12.58 -27.56 18.22
N SER A 487 -13.90 -27.65 18.45
CA SER A 487 -14.47 -28.09 19.74
C SER A 487 -14.14 -29.55 20.07
N THR A 488 -13.80 -30.35 19.06
CA THR A 488 -13.30 -31.73 19.21
C THR A 488 -11.93 -31.82 19.88
N LYS A 489 -11.15 -30.73 19.88
CA LYS A 489 -9.78 -30.68 20.43
C LYS A 489 -9.61 -29.64 21.53
N TYR A 490 -10.28 -28.50 21.42
CA TYR A 490 -10.13 -27.37 22.33
C TYR A 490 -11.43 -27.16 23.11
N SER A 491 -11.34 -27.22 24.44
CA SER A 491 -12.43 -26.86 25.34
C SER A 491 -12.37 -25.37 25.67
N ARG A 492 -13.53 -24.80 26.04
CA ARG A 492 -13.58 -23.45 26.61
C ARG A 492 -12.91 -23.47 27.98
N ALA A 493 -12.02 -22.50 28.24
CA ALA A 493 -11.41 -22.33 29.55
C ALA A 493 -12.47 -22.22 30.66
N GLN A 494 -12.23 -22.88 31.78
CA GLN A 494 -13.13 -22.84 32.94
C GLN A 494 -12.86 -21.57 33.74
N GLY A 495 -13.78 -20.61 33.66
CA GLY A 495 -13.76 -19.40 34.48
C GLY A 495 -14.58 -19.57 35.77
N ILE A 496 -14.50 -18.58 36.66
CA ILE A 496 -15.36 -18.50 37.84
C ILE A 496 -16.65 -17.74 37.54
N LYS A 497 -17.77 -18.16 38.13
CA LYS A 497 -19.03 -17.42 38.07
C LYS A 497 -19.08 -16.39 39.18
N LEU A 498 -18.75 -15.14 38.85
CA LEU A 498 -18.86 -14.00 39.75
C LEU A 498 -19.96 -13.05 39.25
N PRO A 499 -21.25 -13.28 39.59
CA PRO A 499 -22.36 -12.46 39.09
C PRO A 499 -22.36 -11.04 39.71
N ASP A 500 -21.77 -10.89 40.88
CA ASP A 500 -21.64 -9.66 41.66
C ASP A 500 -20.23 -9.03 41.55
N ARG A 501 -19.53 -9.26 40.43
CA ARG A 501 -18.23 -8.64 40.12
C ARG A 501 -18.31 -7.11 40.21
N THR A 502 -17.24 -6.47 40.69
CA THR A 502 -17.20 -5.00 40.85
C THR A 502 -16.17 -4.32 39.98
N TRP A 503 -15.19 -5.06 39.44
CA TRP A 503 -14.15 -4.47 38.60
C TRP A 503 -14.66 -3.69 37.36
N PRO A 504 -15.81 -4.02 36.71
CA PRO A 504 -16.28 -3.24 35.57
C PRO A 504 -16.71 -1.80 35.90
N ASP A 505 -17.05 -1.53 37.17
CA ASP A 505 -17.52 -0.22 37.64
C ASP A 505 -16.41 0.58 38.35
N LYS A 506 -15.19 0.02 38.41
CA LYS A 506 -14.03 0.69 39.02
C LYS A 506 -13.18 1.38 37.96
N VAL A 507 -12.46 2.40 38.41
CA VAL A 507 -11.40 3.07 37.64
C VAL A 507 -10.08 2.95 38.41
N ILE A 508 -8.97 2.98 37.68
CA ILE A 508 -7.64 3.07 38.30
C ILE A 508 -7.51 4.50 38.83
N GLU A 509 -7.05 4.68 40.07
CA GLU A 509 -6.88 6.01 40.69
C GLU A 509 -5.44 6.31 41.09
N LYS A 510 -4.58 5.29 41.15
CA LYS A 510 -3.17 5.39 41.53
C LYS A 510 -2.33 4.31 40.86
N ALA A 511 -1.04 4.58 40.70
CA ALA A 511 -0.09 3.58 40.20
C ALA A 511 0.00 2.36 41.13
N PRO A 512 0.13 1.13 40.57
CA PRO A 512 0.46 -0.06 41.31
C PRO A 512 1.93 -0.07 41.73
N ARG A 513 2.32 -1.06 42.54
CA ARG A 513 3.74 -1.43 42.65
C ARG A 513 4.20 -2.04 41.33
N TRP A 514 5.32 -1.56 40.80
CA TRP A 514 5.88 -2.03 39.53
C TRP A 514 7.07 -2.95 39.79
N LEU A 515 7.04 -4.14 39.18
CA LEU A 515 8.24 -4.95 39.01
C LEU A 515 8.56 -5.14 37.52
N SER A 516 9.80 -4.82 37.14
CA SER A 516 10.38 -5.24 35.87
C SER A 516 10.97 -6.65 35.99
N THR A 517 10.61 -7.52 35.05
CA THR A 517 11.18 -8.87 34.89
C THR A 517 12.05 -8.99 33.62
N ASP A 518 12.50 -7.86 33.07
CA ASP A 518 13.28 -7.81 31.83
C ASP A 518 14.62 -8.58 31.94
N LEU A 519 15.32 -8.47 33.08
CA LEU A 519 16.65 -9.06 33.28
C LEU A 519 16.63 -10.58 33.53
N ARG A 520 15.45 -11.15 33.84
CA ARG A 520 15.25 -12.59 34.05
C ARG A 520 14.35 -13.18 32.98
N ASP A 521 13.04 -12.94 33.05
CA ASP A 521 12.06 -13.53 32.13
C ASP A 521 12.25 -13.03 30.70
N GLY A 522 12.39 -11.71 30.53
CA GLY A 522 12.68 -11.10 29.23
C GLY A 522 14.02 -11.57 28.65
N ASN A 523 15.05 -11.72 29.48
CA ASN A 523 16.35 -12.21 29.03
C ASN A 523 16.34 -13.69 28.65
N GLN A 524 15.59 -14.53 29.36
CA GLN A 524 15.46 -15.97 29.06
C GLN A 524 14.76 -16.22 27.72
N SER A 525 13.86 -15.32 27.30
CA SER A 525 13.13 -15.45 26.04
C SER A 525 13.92 -15.04 24.80
N LEU A 526 15.13 -14.51 24.96
CA LEU A 526 15.95 -14.06 23.84
C LEU A 526 16.64 -15.26 23.17
N PRO A 527 16.70 -15.30 21.82
CA PRO A 527 17.53 -16.27 21.12
C PRO A 527 19.01 -16.15 21.52
N ASP A 528 19.49 -14.91 21.67
CA ASP A 528 20.82 -14.57 22.14
C ASP A 528 20.72 -13.78 23.46
N PRO A 529 20.91 -14.41 24.63
CA PRO A 529 20.84 -13.73 25.92
C PRO A 529 21.75 -12.50 26.02
N MET A 530 21.42 -11.58 26.93
CA MET A 530 22.23 -10.43 27.26
C MET A 530 23.59 -10.86 27.82
N SER A 531 24.66 -10.19 27.39
CA SER A 531 25.94 -10.21 28.09
C SER A 531 25.81 -9.53 29.46
N VAL A 532 26.78 -9.78 30.35
CA VAL A 532 26.81 -9.14 31.69
C VAL A 532 26.77 -7.62 31.56
N GLU A 533 27.52 -7.04 30.63
CA GLU A 533 27.61 -5.60 30.41
C GLU A 533 26.28 -5.02 29.90
N GLN A 534 25.59 -5.72 29.01
CA GLN A 534 24.23 -5.37 28.60
C GLN A 534 23.25 -5.44 29.78
N LYS A 535 23.35 -6.49 30.62
CA LYS A 535 22.52 -6.57 31.84
C LYS A 535 22.77 -5.41 32.80
N LYS A 536 24.03 -4.97 32.96
CA LYS A 536 24.39 -3.80 33.78
C LYS A 536 23.80 -2.52 33.23
N GLU A 537 23.95 -2.26 31.93
CA GLU A 537 23.37 -1.10 31.25
C GLU A 537 21.84 -1.07 31.44
N TYR A 538 21.19 -2.21 31.21
CA TYR A 538 19.74 -2.34 31.34
C TYR A 538 19.27 -2.14 32.79
N PHE A 539 19.97 -2.73 33.77
CA PHE A 539 19.68 -2.54 35.19
C PHE A 539 19.74 -1.06 35.60
N HIS A 540 20.79 -0.34 35.19
CA HIS A 540 20.89 1.09 35.46
C HIS A 540 19.78 1.89 34.77
N LYS A 541 19.36 1.50 33.56
CA LYS A 541 18.24 2.16 32.90
C LYS A 541 16.91 1.93 33.64
N LEU A 542 16.68 0.74 34.21
CA LEU A 542 15.51 0.48 35.06
C LEU A 542 15.51 1.33 36.33
N LEU A 543 16.67 1.51 36.96
CA LEU A 543 16.84 2.40 38.11
C LEU A 543 16.57 3.87 37.74
N GLU A 544 17.09 4.31 36.59
CA GLU A 544 16.90 5.67 36.06
C GLU A 544 15.41 6.00 35.83
N ILE A 545 14.65 5.06 35.27
CA ILE A 545 13.20 5.19 35.07
C ILE A 545 12.44 5.26 36.41
N GLY A 546 12.99 4.66 37.48
CA GLY A 546 12.43 4.71 38.82
C GLY A 546 11.81 3.40 39.33
N PHE A 547 12.08 2.26 38.69
CA PHE A 547 11.62 0.96 39.20
C PHE A 547 12.15 0.70 40.62
N LYS A 548 11.24 0.26 41.51
CA LYS A 548 11.56 -0.06 42.92
C LYS A 548 11.60 -1.55 43.21
N GLU A 549 11.17 -2.37 42.25
CA GLU A 549 11.30 -3.82 42.33
C GLU A 549 11.79 -4.34 40.98
N ILE A 550 12.87 -5.13 41.00
CA ILE A 550 13.51 -5.61 39.76
C ILE A 550 13.86 -7.09 39.93
N GLU A 551 13.35 -7.95 39.04
CA GLU A 551 13.76 -9.34 38.98
C GLU A 551 15.04 -9.49 38.14
N VAL A 552 16.16 -9.65 38.82
CA VAL A 552 17.49 -9.47 38.22
C VAL A 552 18.04 -10.72 37.53
N SER A 553 17.70 -11.92 38.00
CA SER A 553 18.26 -13.16 37.42
C SER A 553 17.63 -14.45 37.96
N PHE A 554 18.08 -15.59 37.43
CA PHE A 554 17.90 -16.92 38.04
C PHE A 554 19.28 -17.46 38.49
N PRO A 555 19.81 -17.02 39.65
CA PRO A 555 21.22 -17.13 40.01
C PRO A 555 21.68 -18.56 40.31
N SER A 556 20.75 -19.47 40.61
CA SER A 556 21.08 -20.88 40.80
C SER A 556 21.24 -21.65 39.49
N ALA A 557 20.79 -21.09 38.35
CA ALA A 557 20.85 -21.76 37.05
C ALA A 557 22.19 -21.59 36.32
N SER A 558 22.91 -20.48 36.55
CA SER A 558 24.23 -20.23 35.94
C SER A 558 25.13 -19.38 36.82
N GLN A 559 26.46 -19.49 36.63
CA GLN A 559 27.43 -18.64 37.34
C GLN A 559 27.31 -17.17 36.89
N THR A 560 27.04 -16.92 35.61
CA THR A 560 26.85 -15.57 35.07
C THR A 560 25.71 -14.82 35.76
N ASP A 561 24.58 -15.48 35.98
CA ASP A 561 23.44 -14.89 36.68
C ASP A 561 23.74 -14.68 38.17
N PHE A 562 24.50 -15.58 38.79
CA PHE A 562 24.98 -15.41 40.16
C PHE A 562 25.87 -14.15 40.27
N ASP A 563 26.86 -14.01 39.39
CA ASP A 563 27.81 -12.89 39.38
C ASP A 563 27.10 -11.56 39.08
N PHE A 564 26.14 -11.57 38.15
CA PHE A 564 25.31 -10.40 37.88
C PHE A 564 24.43 -10.01 39.07
N THR A 565 23.88 -10.99 39.79
CA THR A 565 23.11 -10.72 41.01
C THR A 565 23.97 -10.08 42.08
N ARG A 566 25.22 -10.55 42.26
CA ARG A 566 26.18 -9.91 43.17
C ARG A 566 26.45 -8.46 42.78
N TYR A 567 26.67 -8.21 41.49
CA TYR A 567 26.81 -6.85 40.97
C TYR A 567 25.57 -5.99 41.28
N ALA A 568 24.36 -6.51 41.04
CA ALA A 568 23.12 -5.78 41.32
C ALA A 568 22.98 -5.45 42.82
N VAL A 569 23.29 -6.40 43.71
CA VAL A 569 23.30 -6.17 45.16
C VAL A 569 24.25 -5.04 45.55
N GLU A 570 25.44 -4.99 44.96
CA GLU A 570 26.46 -3.97 45.27
C GLU A 570 26.13 -2.58 44.71
N ASN A 571 25.23 -2.48 43.71
CA ASN A 571 24.95 -1.24 43.00
C ASN A 571 23.49 -0.77 43.12
N CYS A 572 22.62 -1.52 43.81
CA CYS A 572 21.22 -1.13 44.00
C CYS A 572 21.08 -0.03 45.07
N PRO A 573 20.22 0.98 44.86
CA PRO A 573 19.86 1.94 45.89
C PRO A 573 19.08 1.29 47.05
N ASP A 574 19.13 1.91 48.24
CA ASP A 574 18.48 1.40 49.46
C ASP A 574 16.96 1.20 49.35
N ASP A 575 16.30 1.96 48.47
CA ASP A 575 14.85 1.91 48.25
C ASP A 575 14.41 0.95 47.15
N VAL A 576 15.33 0.11 46.65
CA VAL A 576 15.06 -0.87 45.58
C VAL A 576 15.12 -2.30 46.14
N ALA A 577 14.09 -3.09 45.85
CA ALA A 577 14.04 -4.51 46.16
C ALA A 577 14.49 -5.36 44.96
N LEU A 578 15.47 -6.24 45.19
CA LEU A 578 15.93 -7.17 44.16
C LEU A 578 15.20 -8.51 44.29
N GLN A 579 14.64 -9.00 43.19
CA GLN A 579 13.96 -10.29 43.12
C GLN A 579 14.80 -11.32 42.35
N CYS A 580 14.84 -12.56 42.85
CA CYS A 580 15.37 -13.70 42.11
C CYS A 580 14.36 -14.84 42.08
N LEU A 581 14.16 -15.41 40.89
CA LEU A 581 13.37 -16.63 40.71
C LEU A 581 14.18 -17.85 41.13
N VAL A 582 13.55 -18.82 41.80
CA VAL A 582 14.15 -20.10 42.12
C VAL A 582 13.14 -21.25 42.12
N GLN A 583 13.59 -22.42 41.64
CA GLN A 583 12.83 -23.66 41.73
C GLN A 583 12.84 -24.24 43.14
N SER A 584 11.80 -24.99 43.50
CA SER A 584 11.62 -25.67 44.80
C SER A 584 12.58 -26.85 45.04
N ARG A 585 13.89 -26.59 45.03
CA ARG A 585 14.96 -27.54 45.37
C ARG A 585 15.93 -26.88 46.33
N GLU A 586 16.23 -27.54 47.44
CA GLU A 586 17.00 -26.96 48.54
C GLU A 586 18.34 -26.33 48.11
N HIS A 587 19.16 -27.06 47.35
CA HIS A 587 20.46 -26.55 46.91
C HIS A 587 20.36 -25.32 45.99
N LEU A 588 19.26 -25.19 45.22
CA LEU A 588 19.02 -24.02 44.38
C LEU A 588 18.56 -22.82 45.22
N ILE A 589 17.69 -23.06 46.20
CA ILE A 589 17.22 -22.03 47.14
C ILE A 589 18.38 -21.48 47.95
N ARG A 590 19.23 -22.35 48.54
CA ARG A 590 20.43 -21.92 49.27
C ARG A 590 21.33 -21.04 48.41
N ARG A 591 21.62 -21.46 47.18
CA ARG A 591 22.43 -20.69 46.24
C ARG A 591 21.81 -19.35 45.87
N THR A 592 20.48 -19.28 45.75
CA THR A 592 19.77 -18.03 45.45
C THR A 592 19.82 -17.07 46.64
N VAL A 593 19.59 -17.56 47.86
CA VAL A 593 19.78 -16.77 49.09
C VAL A 593 21.21 -16.26 49.17
N ASP A 594 22.21 -17.10 48.92
CA ASP A 594 23.62 -16.71 48.92
C ASP A 594 23.91 -15.56 47.96
N SER A 595 23.32 -15.56 46.75
CA SER A 595 23.51 -14.47 45.79
C SER A 595 22.89 -13.13 46.24
N LEU A 596 21.86 -13.15 47.09
CA LEU A 596 21.14 -11.95 47.53
C LEU A 596 21.68 -11.33 48.82
N LYS A 597 22.64 -11.97 49.49
CA LYS A 597 23.21 -11.50 50.76
C LYS A 597 23.75 -10.07 50.67
N GLY A 598 23.28 -9.19 51.55
CA GLY A 598 23.70 -7.79 51.60
C GLY A 598 22.81 -6.83 50.80
N ALA A 599 21.78 -7.33 50.10
CA ALA A 599 20.75 -6.45 49.55
C ALA A 599 19.97 -5.76 50.68
N PRO A 600 19.58 -4.48 50.54
CA PRO A 600 18.71 -3.80 51.49
C PRO A 600 17.35 -4.52 51.65
N THR A 601 16.73 -4.85 50.51
CA THR A 601 15.52 -5.69 50.44
C THR A 601 15.70 -6.74 49.34
N ALA A 602 15.41 -8.00 49.68
CA ALA A 602 15.53 -9.13 48.76
C ALA A 602 14.22 -9.93 48.70
N ILE A 603 13.72 -10.18 47.49
CA ILE A 603 12.54 -10.99 47.23
C ILE A 603 12.97 -12.36 46.69
N VAL A 604 12.71 -13.41 47.46
CA VAL A 604 12.88 -14.79 46.97
C VAL A 604 11.57 -15.23 46.33
N HIS A 605 11.59 -15.43 45.01
CA HIS A 605 10.42 -15.83 44.23
C HIS A 605 10.48 -17.33 43.94
N THR A 606 9.55 -18.09 44.52
CA THR A 606 9.36 -19.51 44.19
C THR A 606 8.03 -19.73 43.48
N TYR A 607 7.95 -20.81 42.71
CA TYR A 607 6.75 -21.15 41.96
C TYR A 607 6.50 -22.66 41.95
N LEU A 608 5.24 -23.03 41.77
CA LEU A 608 4.82 -24.40 41.52
C LEU A 608 3.68 -24.37 40.49
N ALA A 609 3.79 -25.15 39.41
CA ALA A 609 2.69 -25.28 38.46
C ALA A 609 1.52 -26.02 39.10
N THR A 610 0.39 -25.32 39.22
CA THR A 610 -0.77 -25.80 39.97
C THR A 610 -1.94 -26.24 39.10
N SER A 611 -1.91 -26.05 37.78
CA SER A 611 -3.03 -26.46 36.92
C SER A 611 -3.20 -27.97 36.87
N ASP A 612 -4.43 -28.43 36.64
CA ASP A 612 -4.76 -29.86 36.61
C ASP A 612 -3.88 -30.60 35.59
N LEU A 613 -3.68 -30.03 34.40
CA LEU A 613 -2.86 -30.61 33.35
C LEU A 613 -1.39 -30.82 33.80
N PHE A 614 -0.78 -29.82 34.44
CA PHE A 614 0.59 -29.94 34.92
C PHE A 614 0.72 -30.95 36.05
N ARG A 615 -0.22 -30.93 37.01
CA ARG A 615 -0.24 -31.89 38.12
C ARG A 615 -0.39 -33.32 37.63
N ASP A 616 -1.28 -33.57 36.67
CA ASP A 616 -1.57 -34.91 36.16
C ASP A 616 -0.45 -35.44 35.23
N VAL A 617 0.07 -34.60 34.33
CA VAL A 617 0.97 -35.04 33.25
C VAL A 617 2.45 -34.84 33.60
N VAL A 618 2.81 -33.70 34.19
CA VAL A 618 4.21 -33.32 34.44
C VAL A 618 4.68 -33.83 35.79
N PHE A 619 3.97 -33.48 36.86
CA PHE A 619 4.41 -33.78 38.23
C PHE A 619 3.89 -35.12 38.76
N LYS A 620 2.77 -35.61 38.21
CA LYS A 620 2.04 -36.79 38.71
C LYS A 620 1.73 -36.67 40.21
N MET A 621 1.21 -35.52 40.61
CA MET A 621 0.91 -35.16 41.99
C MET A 621 -0.57 -34.82 42.17
N SER A 622 -1.15 -35.23 43.30
CA SER A 622 -2.45 -34.75 43.76
C SER A 622 -2.38 -33.30 44.25
N GLN A 623 -3.55 -32.65 44.39
CA GLN A 623 -3.64 -31.31 45.00
C GLN A 623 -3.03 -31.25 46.40
N ARG A 624 -3.26 -32.27 47.23
CA ARG A 624 -2.67 -32.39 48.56
C ARG A 624 -1.15 -32.45 48.53
N GLU A 625 -0.57 -33.27 47.66
CA GLU A 625 0.90 -33.39 47.53
C GLU A 625 1.53 -32.09 47.00
N ALA A 626 0.86 -31.41 46.06
CA ALA A 626 1.30 -30.10 45.57
C ALA A 626 1.29 -29.04 46.69
N LEU A 627 0.23 -29.01 47.51
CA LEU A 627 0.12 -28.13 48.67
C LEU A 627 1.21 -28.42 49.71
N GLU A 628 1.42 -29.68 50.08
CA GLU A 628 2.46 -30.10 51.03
C GLU A 628 3.85 -29.65 50.56
N LYS A 629 4.15 -29.80 49.27
CA LYS A 629 5.41 -29.38 48.66
C LYS A 629 5.59 -27.86 48.65
N ALA A 630 4.55 -27.10 48.37
CA ALA A 630 4.59 -25.64 48.41
C ALA A 630 4.85 -25.14 49.85
N VAL A 631 4.21 -25.75 50.84
CA VAL A 631 4.42 -25.47 52.28
C VAL A 631 5.83 -25.82 52.72
N GLU A 632 6.34 -27.00 52.34
CA GLU A 632 7.72 -27.40 52.63
C GLU A 632 8.72 -26.40 52.07
N THR A 633 8.50 -25.96 50.82
CA THR A 633 9.34 -24.96 50.16
C THR A 633 9.32 -23.62 50.90
N ALA A 634 8.13 -23.13 51.28
CA ALA A 634 7.98 -21.87 52.00
C ALA A 634 8.68 -21.91 53.38
N LYS A 635 8.55 -23.02 54.11
CA LYS A 635 9.26 -23.24 55.39
C LYS A 635 10.78 -23.26 55.22
N LEU A 636 11.26 -23.85 54.11
CA LEU A 636 12.68 -23.88 53.80
C LEU A 636 13.20 -22.49 53.43
N VAL A 637 12.48 -21.72 52.62
CA VAL A 637 12.87 -20.32 52.32
C VAL A 637 12.91 -19.51 53.62
N LYS A 638 11.89 -19.64 54.47
CA LYS A 638 11.83 -18.98 55.79
C LYS A 638 13.05 -19.30 56.66
N SER A 639 13.39 -20.58 56.80
CA SER A 639 14.52 -21.03 57.62
C SER A 639 15.88 -20.57 57.09
N LEU A 640 16.00 -20.37 55.78
CA LEU A 640 17.22 -19.88 55.12
C LEU A 640 17.29 -18.36 55.00
N THR A 641 16.26 -17.62 55.41
CA THR A 641 16.19 -16.16 55.22
C THR A 641 15.85 -15.46 56.54
N LYS A 642 14.58 -15.10 56.76
CA LYS A 642 14.18 -14.26 57.90
C LYS A 642 14.34 -14.94 59.26
N ASP A 643 14.37 -16.27 59.34
CA ASP A 643 14.63 -17.00 60.59
C ASP A 643 16.13 -17.24 60.83
N ASP A 644 17.01 -17.00 59.85
CA ASP A 644 18.46 -17.14 60.00
C ASP A 644 19.03 -15.87 60.67
N PRO A 645 19.59 -15.97 61.90
CA PRO A 645 20.13 -14.80 62.61
C PRO A 645 21.31 -14.13 61.90
N SER A 646 22.00 -14.83 61.00
CA SER A 646 23.14 -14.29 60.25
C SER A 646 22.73 -13.42 59.06
N LEU A 647 21.44 -13.37 58.71
CA LEU A 647 20.92 -12.70 57.52
C LEU A 647 19.91 -11.58 57.83
N GLN A 648 19.93 -11.06 59.06
CA GLN A 648 18.98 -10.03 59.52
C GLN A 648 19.25 -8.63 58.93
N ASP A 649 20.42 -8.41 58.34
CA ASP A 649 20.77 -7.14 57.68
C ASP A 649 19.99 -6.91 56.38
N THR A 650 19.36 -7.95 55.82
CA THR A 650 18.53 -7.88 54.61
C THR A 650 17.05 -8.01 54.98
N LYS A 651 16.20 -7.11 54.49
CA LYS A 651 14.74 -7.29 54.57
C LYS A 651 14.31 -8.37 53.57
N TRP A 652 14.07 -9.58 54.07
CA TRP A 652 13.61 -10.71 53.26
C TRP A 652 12.10 -10.68 53.03
N VAL A 653 11.72 -10.65 51.76
CA VAL A 653 10.34 -10.75 51.27
C VAL A 653 10.22 -12.06 50.51
N TYR A 654 9.04 -12.67 50.57
CA TYR A 654 8.76 -13.91 49.86
C TYR A 654 7.66 -13.69 48.82
N GLN A 655 7.91 -14.19 47.62
CA GLN A 655 6.91 -14.28 46.56
C GLN A 655 6.64 -15.74 46.22
N PHE A 656 5.35 -16.09 46.15
CA PHE A 656 4.90 -17.38 45.68
C PHE A 656 3.98 -17.21 44.47
N SER A 657 4.26 -17.98 43.41
CA SER A 657 3.40 -18.11 42.23
C SER A 657 2.76 -19.49 42.17
N PRO A 658 1.43 -19.63 42.27
CA PRO A 658 0.71 -20.74 41.65
C PRO A 658 0.84 -20.61 40.12
N GLU A 659 1.92 -21.15 39.54
CA GLU A 659 2.17 -21.09 38.10
C GLU A 659 1.02 -21.78 37.34
N CYS A 660 0.66 -21.23 36.17
CA CYS A 660 -0.56 -21.58 35.44
C CYS A 660 -1.84 -21.25 36.22
N PHE A 661 -1.84 -20.14 36.97
CA PHE A 661 -3.01 -19.66 37.74
C PHE A 661 -4.28 -19.56 36.88
N SER A 662 -4.15 -19.02 35.66
CA SER A 662 -5.27 -18.85 34.72
C SER A 662 -5.98 -20.16 34.34
N ASP A 663 -5.29 -21.30 34.46
CA ASP A 663 -5.79 -22.66 34.20
C ASP A 663 -5.93 -23.50 35.49
N THR A 664 -5.66 -22.92 36.66
CA THR A 664 -5.80 -23.60 37.95
C THR A 664 -7.23 -23.42 38.48
N PRO A 665 -7.87 -24.45 39.07
CA PRO A 665 -9.14 -24.28 39.77
C PRO A 665 -9.05 -23.16 40.82
N PRO A 666 -9.89 -22.10 40.75
CA PRO A 666 -9.77 -20.93 41.62
C PRO A 666 -9.78 -21.24 43.11
N GLU A 667 -10.55 -22.24 43.52
CA GLU A 667 -10.63 -22.71 44.91
C GLU A 667 -9.31 -23.33 45.37
N PHE A 668 -8.66 -24.12 44.50
CA PHE A 668 -7.36 -24.73 44.82
C PHE A 668 -6.23 -23.70 44.82
N ALA A 669 -6.26 -22.74 43.89
CA ALA A 669 -5.30 -21.63 43.87
C ALA A 669 -5.36 -20.81 45.17
N LEU A 670 -6.56 -20.58 45.70
CA LEU A 670 -6.75 -19.95 47.01
C LEU A 670 -6.21 -20.83 48.14
N GLU A 671 -6.58 -22.12 48.18
CA GLU A 671 -6.17 -23.06 49.22
C GLU A 671 -4.64 -23.17 49.36
N ILE A 672 -3.94 -23.34 48.24
CA ILE A 672 -2.47 -23.45 48.25
C ILE A 672 -1.80 -22.15 48.69
N CYS A 673 -2.33 -20.99 48.28
CA CYS A 673 -1.79 -19.69 48.70
C CYS A 673 -2.02 -19.46 50.20
N GLU A 674 -3.17 -19.86 50.76
CA GLU A 674 -3.41 -19.80 52.20
C GLU A 674 -2.41 -20.66 52.99
N ALA A 675 -2.17 -21.88 52.52
CA ALA A 675 -1.20 -22.78 53.15
C ALA A 675 0.22 -22.20 53.11
N VAL A 676 0.62 -21.61 51.97
CA VAL A 676 1.92 -20.94 51.82
C VAL A 676 2.02 -19.69 52.71
N LYS A 677 0.96 -18.89 52.79
CA LYS A 677 0.88 -17.72 53.69
C LYS A 677 1.11 -18.14 55.14
N ALA A 678 0.41 -19.18 55.59
CA ALA A 678 0.53 -19.71 56.94
C ALA A 678 1.93 -20.25 57.23
N ALA A 679 2.58 -20.86 56.24
CA ALA A 679 3.96 -21.34 56.36
C ALA A 679 5.00 -20.20 56.42
N TRP A 680 4.79 -19.14 55.64
CA TRP A 680 5.69 -17.98 55.62
C TRP A 680 5.51 -17.07 56.84
N GLU A 681 4.29 -16.93 57.38
CA GLU A 681 3.95 -16.01 58.47
C GLU A 681 4.27 -14.54 58.13
N PRO A 682 3.62 -13.94 57.11
CA PRO A 682 3.81 -12.52 56.78
C PRO A 682 3.19 -11.60 57.85
N THR A 683 3.63 -10.35 57.82
CA THR A 683 3.06 -9.26 58.64
C THR A 683 2.54 -8.15 57.73
N VAL A 684 1.83 -7.17 58.29
CA VAL A 684 1.35 -6.00 57.53
C VAL A 684 2.52 -5.19 56.97
N ASP A 685 3.62 -5.06 57.74
CA ASP A 685 4.81 -4.28 57.34
C ASP A 685 5.76 -5.06 56.40
N ASN A 686 5.59 -6.38 56.34
CA ASN A 686 6.32 -7.27 55.44
C ASN A 686 5.37 -8.33 54.85
N PRO A 687 4.51 -7.91 53.90
CA PRO A 687 3.50 -8.78 53.32
C PRO A 687 4.14 -9.80 52.37
N ILE A 688 3.50 -10.98 52.25
CA ILE A 688 3.84 -11.94 51.20
C ILE A 688 3.30 -11.44 49.86
N ILE A 689 3.99 -11.75 48.76
CA ILE A 689 3.49 -11.47 47.41
C ILE A 689 2.92 -12.76 46.81
N PHE A 690 1.65 -12.72 46.41
CA PHE A 690 1.03 -13.76 45.60
C PHE A 690 0.95 -13.29 44.16
N ASN A 691 1.87 -13.81 43.35
CA ASN A 691 1.86 -13.54 41.93
C ASN A 691 0.89 -14.50 41.24
N LEU A 692 -0.06 -13.97 40.46
CA LEU A 692 -1.16 -14.75 39.86
C LEU A 692 -0.97 -14.81 38.33
N PRO A 693 0.01 -15.59 37.83
CA PRO A 693 0.44 -15.49 36.45
C PRO A 693 -0.56 -16.10 35.47
N ALA A 694 -0.87 -15.36 34.41
CA ALA A 694 -1.44 -15.92 33.20
C ALA A 694 -0.34 -16.56 32.34
N THR A 695 0.35 -17.59 32.88
CA THR A 695 1.50 -18.27 32.24
C THR A 695 1.22 -18.64 30.78
N VAL A 696 -0.03 -19.05 30.53
CA VAL A 696 -0.66 -19.00 29.21
C VAL A 696 -1.95 -18.21 29.36
N GLU A 697 -2.19 -17.27 28.46
CA GLU A 697 -3.49 -16.59 28.35
C GLU A 697 -4.51 -17.57 27.73
N VAL A 698 -5.29 -18.24 28.58
CA VAL A 698 -6.24 -19.30 28.17
C VAL A 698 -7.66 -18.78 27.93
N ALA A 699 -7.97 -17.55 28.35
CA ALA A 699 -9.30 -16.97 28.31
C ALA A 699 -9.23 -15.46 28.06
N SER A 700 -10.37 -14.84 27.76
CA SER A 700 -10.48 -13.40 27.64
C SER A 700 -10.17 -12.69 28.96
N PRO A 701 -9.67 -11.43 28.91
CA PRO A 701 -9.14 -10.72 30.08
C PRO A 701 -10.17 -10.53 31.21
N ASN A 702 -11.47 -10.45 30.89
CA ASN A 702 -12.54 -10.37 31.89
C ASN A 702 -12.68 -11.65 32.75
N VAL A 703 -12.30 -12.82 32.23
CA VAL A 703 -12.32 -14.08 33.00
C VAL A 703 -11.18 -14.10 34.01
N TYR A 704 -9.99 -13.64 33.60
CA TYR A 704 -8.86 -13.46 34.49
C TYR A 704 -9.16 -12.43 35.59
N ALA A 705 -9.79 -11.30 35.23
CA ALA A 705 -10.23 -10.30 36.21
C ALA A 705 -11.23 -10.88 37.24
N ASP A 706 -12.20 -11.71 36.80
CA ASP A 706 -13.11 -12.42 37.71
C ASP A 706 -12.34 -13.37 38.67
N GLN A 707 -11.31 -14.08 38.18
CA GLN A 707 -10.46 -14.95 39.01
C GLN A 707 -9.63 -14.14 40.02
N VAL A 708 -9.04 -13.01 39.60
CA VAL A 708 -8.29 -12.11 40.48
C VAL A 708 -9.21 -11.50 41.53
N GLU A 709 -10.39 -11.01 41.15
CA GLU A 709 -11.34 -10.42 42.09
C GLU A 709 -11.81 -11.48 43.10
N TYR A 710 -12.11 -12.70 42.64
CA TYR A 710 -12.43 -13.81 43.54
C TYR A 710 -11.28 -14.09 44.51
N PHE A 711 -10.04 -14.20 44.03
CA PHE A 711 -8.88 -14.44 44.88
C PHE A 711 -8.71 -13.33 45.92
N CYS A 712 -8.75 -12.06 45.50
CA CYS A 712 -8.58 -10.92 46.37
C CYS A 712 -9.69 -10.77 47.42
N ARG A 713 -10.93 -11.18 47.11
CA ARG A 713 -12.05 -11.19 48.06
C ARG A 713 -11.96 -12.29 49.12
N ASN A 714 -11.31 -13.41 48.79
CA ASN A 714 -11.40 -14.64 49.60
C ASN A 714 -10.10 -15.01 50.32
N ILE A 715 -8.94 -14.46 49.93
CA ILE A 715 -7.71 -14.61 50.71
C ILE A 715 -7.86 -13.89 52.05
N SER A 716 -7.69 -14.62 53.15
CA SER A 716 -7.81 -14.10 54.51
C SER A 716 -6.66 -13.14 54.83
N GLU A 717 -6.87 -12.23 55.79
CA GLU A 717 -5.85 -11.23 56.21
C GLU A 717 -5.19 -10.54 55.01
N ARG A 718 -6.02 -10.07 54.07
CA ARG A 718 -5.62 -9.55 52.75
C ARG A 718 -4.54 -8.46 52.85
N GLU A 719 -4.51 -7.69 53.92
CA GLU A 719 -3.49 -6.68 54.22
C GLU A 719 -2.07 -7.24 54.45
N LYS A 720 -1.94 -8.54 54.75
CA LYS A 720 -0.66 -9.26 54.89
C LYS A 720 -0.21 -9.92 53.59
N GLY A 721 -0.98 -9.77 52.51
CA GLY A 721 -0.70 -10.32 51.18
C GLY A 721 -0.89 -9.28 50.08
N CYS A 722 -0.24 -9.47 48.95
CA CYS A 722 -0.38 -8.61 47.77
C CYS A 722 -0.76 -9.47 46.55
N GLY A 723 -1.82 -9.11 45.84
CA GLY A 723 -2.16 -9.73 44.55
C GLY A 723 -1.41 -9.04 43.39
N VAL A 724 -0.98 -9.81 42.39
CA VAL A 724 -0.37 -9.29 41.16
C VAL A 724 -1.34 -9.44 39.99
N ALA A 725 -1.43 -8.40 39.15
CA ALA A 725 -2.19 -8.42 37.91
C ALA A 725 -1.28 -8.61 36.69
N ALA A 726 -1.75 -9.43 35.74
CA ALA A 726 -1.16 -9.54 34.42
C ALA A 726 -1.65 -8.46 33.42
N ILE A 727 -2.73 -7.74 33.74
CA ILE A 727 -3.38 -6.74 32.87
C ILE A 727 -4.14 -5.68 33.69
N GLU A 728 -4.52 -4.56 33.08
CA GLU A 728 -5.26 -3.46 33.74
C GLU A 728 -6.58 -3.91 34.40
N LEU A 729 -7.31 -4.85 33.80
CA LEU A 729 -8.53 -5.38 34.44
C LEU A 729 -8.25 -6.13 35.75
N GLY A 730 -7.06 -6.72 35.89
CA GLY A 730 -6.62 -7.34 37.14
C GLY A 730 -6.37 -6.29 38.23
N LEU A 731 -5.90 -5.10 37.87
CA LEU A 731 -5.78 -3.97 38.81
C LEU A 731 -7.16 -3.50 39.27
N LEU A 732 -8.11 -3.34 38.36
CA LEU A 732 -9.51 -3.02 38.70
C LEU A 732 -10.15 -4.10 39.60
N ALA A 733 -9.76 -5.36 39.41
CA ALA A 733 -10.18 -6.49 40.23
C ALA A 733 -9.60 -6.50 41.66
N GLY A 734 -8.61 -5.65 41.95
CA GLY A 734 -8.07 -5.46 43.30
C GLY A 734 -6.66 -5.99 43.51
N ALA A 735 -5.90 -6.24 42.45
CA ALA A 735 -4.45 -6.45 42.55
C ALA A 735 -3.72 -5.13 42.91
N ASP A 736 -2.60 -5.23 43.64
CA ASP A 736 -1.83 -4.06 44.09
C ASP A 736 -0.51 -3.86 43.32
N ARG A 737 -0.14 -4.84 42.49
CA ARG A 737 1.18 -4.94 41.86
C ARG A 737 1.08 -5.49 40.43
N VAL A 738 2.03 -5.12 39.58
CA VAL A 738 2.17 -5.63 38.19
C VAL A 738 3.60 -6.11 37.97
N GLU A 739 3.75 -7.30 37.40
CA GLU A 739 5.02 -7.80 36.86
C GLU A 739 4.96 -7.79 35.34
N GLY A 740 5.99 -7.26 34.68
CA GLY A 740 6.04 -7.26 33.22
C GLY A 740 7.41 -6.87 32.66
N CYS A 741 7.45 -6.66 31.35
CA CYS A 741 8.64 -6.19 30.66
C CYS A 741 8.40 -4.86 29.95
N LEU A 742 9.46 -4.09 29.75
CA LEU A 742 9.40 -2.92 28.89
C LEU A 742 9.12 -3.36 27.45
N PHE A 743 8.13 -2.74 26.81
CA PHE A 743 7.66 -3.08 25.46
C PHE A 743 7.24 -4.55 25.28
N GLY A 744 6.83 -5.21 26.37
CA GLY A 744 6.22 -6.53 26.34
C GLY A 744 7.16 -7.66 25.91
N ASN A 745 8.46 -7.58 26.20
CA ASN A 745 9.36 -8.71 26.00
C ASN A 745 8.99 -9.91 26.93
N GLY A 746 9.43 -11.12 26.59
CA GLY A 746 9.15 -12.34 27.36
C GLY A 746 8.90 -13.55 26.47
N GLU A 747 8.65 -14.72 27.07
CA GLU A 747 8.51 -15.94 26.29
C GLU A 747 7.31 -15.91 25.31
N ARG A 748 7.54 -16.39 24.09
CA ARG A 748 6.53 -16.54 23.00
C ARG A 748 5.91 -15.21 22.57
N THR A 749 4.84 -14.79 23.24
CA THR A 749 4.09 -13.57 22.96
C THR A 749 4.51 -12.41 23.83
N GLY A 750 5.32 -12.68 24.87
CA GLY A 750 5.81 -11.65 25.79
C GLY A 750 5.03 -11.56 27.10
N ASN A 751 5.59 -10.80 28.03
CA ASN A 751 4.90 -10.33 29.23
C ASN A 751 4.01 -9.12 28.91
N VAL A 752 3.24 -8.67 29.91
CA VAL A 752 2.55 -7.37 29.81
C VAL A 752 3.57 -6.25 29.61
N ASP A 753 3.23 -5.32 28.73
CA ASP A 753 4.05 -4.16 28.42
C ASP A 753 3.91 -3.08 29.51
N LEU A 754 4.92 -2.98 30.37
CA LEU A 754 4.97 -2.00 31.45
C LEU A 754 4.96 -0.55 30.95
N THR A 755 5.56 -0.29 29.79
CA THR A 755 5.56 1.04 29.17
C THR A 755 4.13 1.43 28.79
N THR A 756 3.38 0.51 28.18
CA THR A 756 1.99 0.74 27.78
C THR A 756 1.09 0.98 29.00
N VAL A 757 1.14 0.11 30.02
CA VAL A 757 0.28 0.25 31.20
C VAL A 757 0.59 1.55 31.95
N ALA A 758 1.88 1.91 32.11
CA ALA A 758 2.27 3.14 32.77
C ALA A 758 1.83 4.40 31.99
N LEU A 759 1.97 4.42 30.66
CA LEU A 759 1.57 5.57 29.85
C LEU A 759 0.06 5.66 29.63
N ASN A 760 -0.68 4.54 29.68
CA ASN A 760 -2.15 4.58 29.76
C ASN A 760 -2.60 5.34 31.02
N MET A 761 -2.00 5.06 32.18
CA MET A 761 -2.26 5.81 33.42
C MET A 761 -1.90 7.29 33.26
N TYR A 762 -0.75 7.58 32.65
CA TYR A 762 -0.32 8.97 32.39
C TYR A 762 -1.35 9.74 31.54
N THR A 763 -1.87 9.13 30.47
CA THR A 763 -2.90 9.76 29.62
C THR A 763 -4.26 9.90 30.30
N ASP A 764 -4.54 9.07 31.31
CA ASP A 764 -5.72 9.20 32.19
C ASP A 764 -5.50 10.21 33.33
N GLY A 765 -4.35 10.88 33.39
CA GLY A 765 -4.02 11.89 34.39
C GLY A 765 -3.53 11.33 35.73
N ILE A 766 -3.10 10.07 35.74
CA ILE A 766 -2.57 9.37 36.92
C ILE A 766 -1.07 9.24 36.76
N SER A 767 -0.29 9.77 37.71
CA SER A 767 1.17 9.58 37.72
C SER A 767 1.50 8.09 37.82
N PRO A 768 2.23 7.49 36.86
CA PRO A 768 2.70 6.12 36.98
C PRO A 768 3.87 5.99 37.99
N ASN A 769 4.45 7.11 38.43
CA ASN A 769 5.69 7.16 39.22
C ASN A 769 6.88 6.45 38.54
N LEU A 770 6.88 6.47 37.20
CA LEU A 770 7.96 6.02 36.33
C LEU A 770 8.21 7.12 35.28
N ASP A 771 9.48 7.38 34.97
CA ASP A 771 9.88 8.44 34.05
C ASP A 771 10.14 7.88 32.63
N PHE A 772 9.26 8.24 31.70
CA PHE A 772 9.37 7.90 30.27
C PHE A 772 9.63 9.13 29.40
N SER A 773 10.11 10.24 29.98
CA SER A 773 10.37 11.50 29.28
C SER A 773 11.44 11.39 28.19
N ASP A 774 12.36 10.43 28.30
CA ASP A 774 13.29 10.04 27.22
C ASP A 774 12.98 8.61 26.73
N ILE A 775 11.87 8.47 26.00
CA ILE A 775 11.46 7.17 25.47
C ILE A 775 12.43 6.64 24.40
N GLN A 776 13.14 7.52 23.69
CA GLN A 776 14.09 7.10 22.65
C GLN A 776 15.34 6.50 23.29
N GLY A 777 15.91 7.14 24.31
CA GLY A 777 17.04 6.57 25.05
C GLY A 777 16.67 5.23 25.73
N LEU A 778 15.41 5.06 26.14
CA LEU A 778 14.90 3.77 26.59
C LEU A 778 14.88 2.72 25.48
N ILE A 779 14.25 3.01 24.34
CA ILE A 779 14.19 2.11 23.17
C ILE A 779 15.59 1.65 22.76
N ASP A 780 16.54 2.58 22.72
CA ASP A 780 17.92 2.31 22.35
C ASP A 780 18.58 1.26 23.26
N VAL A 781 18.34 1.32 24.59
CA VAL A 781 18.82 0.31 25.55
C VAL A 781 18.06 -1.01 25.37
N VAL A 782 16.74 -0.96 25.20
CA VAL A 782 15.93 -2.17 25.03
C VAL A 782 16.31 -2.93 23.77
N GLU A 783 16.41 -2.29 22.62
CA GLU A 783 16.77 -2.94 21.36
C GLU A 783 18.20 -3.47 21.38
N ARG A 784 19.15 -2.75 22.00
CA ARG A 784 20.53 -3.25 22.18
C ARG A 784 20.59 -4.46 23.09
N GLY A 785 19.86 -4.44 24.20
CA GLY A 785 19.83 -5.54 25.17
C GLY A 785 19.12 -6.77 24.61
N ASN A 786 17.89 -6.57 24.10
CA ASN A 786 17.02 -7.64 23.65
C ASN A 786 17.40 -8.16 22.25
N LYS A 787 18.06 -7.33 21.42
CA LYS A 787 18.36 -7.63 20.01
C LYS A 787 17.09 -7.91 19.18
N ILE A 788 15.96 -7.38 19.65
CA ILE A 788 14.65 -7.45 19.01
C ILE A 788 14.19 -6.00 18.84
N PRO A 789 13.85 -5.57 17.61
CA PRO A 789 13.37 -4.21 17.38
C PRO A 789 11.99 -4.00 17.99
N ILE A 790 11.73 -2.79 18.48
CA ILE A 790 10.39 -2.38 18.89
C ILE A 790 9.53 -2.25 17.64
N HIS A 791 8.36 -2.89 17.66
CA HIS A 791 7.45 -2.82 16.52
C HIS A 791 7.04 -1.36 16.26
N GLU A 792 6.98 -0.95 14.99
CA GLU A 792 6.66 0.42 14.59
C GLU A 792 5.33 0.96 15.15
N ARG A 793 4.42 0.04 15.50
CA ARG A 793 3.10 0.32 16.08
C ARG A 793 2.95 -0.06 17.55
N ALA A 794 4.04 -0.42 18.24
CA ALA A 794 4.01 -0.64 19.69
C ALA A 794 3.51 0.64 20.38
N PRO A 795 2.48 0.59 21.25
CA PRO A 795 1.90 1.79 21.84
C PRO A 795 2.97 2.69 22.47
N TYR A 796 2.86 4.00 22.24
CA TYR A 796 3.77 5.07 22.69
C TYR A 796 5.22 5.02 22.15
N GLY A 797 5.88 3.86 22.17
CA GLY A 797 7.28 3.69 21.76
C GLY A 797 7.50 3.57 20.27
N GLY A 798 6.54 3.02 19.53
CA GLY A 798 6.66 2.71 18.10
C GLY A 798 6.86 3.95 17.22
N SER A 799 7.69 3.84 16.19
CA SER A 799 8.07 4.95 15.30
C SER A 799 6.89 5.60 14.54
N LEU A 800 5.73 4.94 14.48
CA LEU A 800 4.54 5.40 13.77
C LEU A 800 3.40 5.89 14.67
N VAL A 801 3.51 5.75 15.99
CA VAL A 801 2.35 5.97 16.89
C VAL A 801 1.98 7.44 17.07
N VAL A 802 2.92 8.35 16.80
CA VAL A 802 2.67 9.79 16.79
C VAL A 802 2.46 10.33 15.38
N CYS A 803 2.55 9.50 14.34
CA CYS A 803 2.53 9.91 12.93
C CYS A 803 1.11 9.99 12.35
N ALA A 804 0.84 11.00 11.53
CA ALA A 804 -0.37 11.13 10.72
C ALA A 804 -0.03 11.21 9.23
N PHE A 805 -0.44 10.18 8.46
CA PHE A 805 -0.24 10.12 7.01
C PHE A 805 -1.40 10.73 6.21
N SER A 806 -2.61 10.67 6.76
CA SER A 806 -3.79 11.24 6.10
C SER A 806 -3.74 12.77 6.12
N GLY A 807 -3.86 13.39 4.95
CA GLY A 807 -3.97 14.85 4.84
C GLY A 807 -5.12 15.45 5.66
N SER A 808 -6.23 14.73 5.86
CA SER A 808 -7.34 15.20 6.72
C SER A 808 -6.99 15.14 8.21
N HIS A 809 -6.24 14.12 8.65
CA HIS A 809 -5.77 14.03 10.02
C HIS A 809 -4.73 15.11 10.32
N GLN A 810 -3.80 15.35 9.38
CA GLN A 810 -2.81 16.44 9.47
C GLN A 810 -3.48 17.81 9.61
N ASP A 811 -4.52 18.09 8.81
CA ASP A 811 -5.28 19.35 8.90
C ASP A 811 -5.99 19.50 10.27
N ALA A 812 -6.59 18.43 10.77
CA ALA A 812 -7.23 18.42 12.08
C ALA A 812 -6.23 18.63 13.22
N ILE A 813 -5.06 17.98 13.17
CA ILE A 813 -3.97 18.17 14.13
C ILE A 813 -3.48 19.62 14.09
N LYS A 814 -3.27 20.20 12.89
CA LYS A 814 -2.88 21.60 12.73
C LYS A 814 -3.88 22.56 13.38
N LYS A 815 -5.18 22.36 13.14
CA LYS A 815 -6.25 23.14 13.79
C LYS A 815 -6.25 22.93 15.31
N GLY A 816 -6.00 21.71 15.76
CA GLY A 816 -5.81 21.36 17.17
C GLY A 816 -4.73 22.20 17.83
N PHE A 817 -3.55 22.31 17.21
CA PHE A 817 -2.43 23.10 17.75
C PHE A 817 -2.77 24.58 17.88
N ILE A 818 -3.37 25.18 16.84
CA ILE A 818 -3.81 26.58 16.87
C ILE A 818 -4.80 26.80 18.03
N ALA A 819 -5.77 25.90 18.20
CA ALA A 819 -6.73 25.96 19.29
C ALA A 819 -6.09 25.71 20.67
N HIS A 820 -5.08 24.86 20.76
CA HIS A 820 -4.31 24.59 21.98
C HIS A 820 -3.49 25.82 22.39
N GLU A 821 -2.76 26.46 21.48
CA GLU A 821 -2.00 27.70 21.75
C GLU A 821 -2.93 28.83 22.24
N ALA A 822 -4.09 29.01 21.60
CA ALA A 822 -5.08 29.99 22.02
C ALA A 822 -5.71 29.67 23.39
N ARG A 823 -5.83 28.39 23.76
CA ARG A 823 -6.30 27.93 25.08
C ARG A 823 -5.24 28.12 26.16
N GLN A 824 -3.98 27.79 25.88
CA GLN A 824 -2.85 28.03 26.77
C GLN A 824 -2.70 29.52 27.10
N ALA A 825 -2.83 30.40 26.10
CA ALA A 825 -2.77 31.86 26.32
C ALA A 825 -3.88 32.37 27.28
N LYS A 826 -4.96 31.58 27.46
CA LYS A 826 -6.05 31.84 28.41
C LYS A 826 -5.92 31.05 29.72
N GLY A 827 -4.82 30.32 29.91
CA GLY A 827 -4.51 29.55 31.11
C GLY A 827 -5.03 28.10 31.13
N ASP A 828 -5.62 27.58 30.05
CA ASP A 828 -6.02 26.16 29.98
C ASP A 828 -4.83 25.30 29.51
N THR A 829 -4.30 24.48 30.42
CA THR A 829 -3.12 23.63 30.20
C THR A 829 -3.45 22.24 29.68
N ARG A 830 -4.74 21.89 29.52
CA ARG A 830 -5.13 20.54 29.13
C ARG A 830 -4.74 20.21 27.69
N TRP A 831 -4.23 19.00 27.48
CA TRP A 831 -3.99 18.44 26.17
C TRP A 831 -5.32 18.02 25.53
N LEU A 832 -5.70 18.69 24.45
CA LEU A 832 -6.99 18.50 23.79
C LEU A 832 -6.79 18.54 22.28
N MET A 833 -6.19 17.47 21.77
CA MET A 833 -5.71 17.36 20.40
C MET A 833 -6.43 16.24 19.63
N PRO A 834 -6.89 16.49 18.39
CA PRO A 834 -7.44 15.43 17.55
C PRO A 834 -6.36 14.37 17.24
N TYR A 835 -6.73 13.09 17.36
CA TYR A 835 -5.90 11.93 17.01
C TYR A 835 -4.60 11.70 17.82
N LEU A 836 -4.19 12.63 18.69
CA LEU A 836 -3.00 12.51 19.52
C LEU A 836 -3.40 12.37 20.99
N PRO A 837 -3.39 11.16 21.57
CA PRO A 837 -3.86 10.93 22.94
C PRO A 837 -2.94 11.55 24.01
N LEU A 838 -1.64 11.67 23.73
CA LEU A 838 -0.68 12.41 24.56
C LEU A 838 0.03 13.50 23.75
N ASP A 839 0.67 14.45 24.45
CA ASP A 839 1.65 15.35 23.83
C ASP A 839 2.95 14.57 23.57
N PRO A 840 3.37 14.38 22.29
CA PRO A 840 4.64 13.71 21.99
C PRO A 840 5.85 14.25 22.76
N LYS A 841 5.84 15.54 23.12
CA LYS A 841 6.93 16.14 23.91
C LYS A 841 7.08 15.54 25.30
N ASP A 842 5.99 15.08 25.91
CA ASP A 842 6.02 14.53 27.28
C ASP A 842 6.87 13.26 27.36
N ILE A 843 7.07 12.57 26.24
CA ILE A 843 7.91 11.37 26.10
C ILE A 843 9.17 11.62 25.25
N GLY A 844 9.53 12.90 25.03
CA GLY A 844 10.75 13.26 24.32
C GLY A 844 10.67 13.10 22.79
N ARG A 845 9.47 12.94 22.23
CA ARG A 845 9.25 12.88 20.77
C ARG A 845 8.99 14.28 20.21
N SER A 846 9.46 14.53 19.00
CA SER A 846 9.26 15.82 18.30
C SER A 846 7.95 15.85 17.51
N TYR A 847 7.39 17.05 17.32
CA TYR A 847 6.23 17.24 16.44
C TYR A 847 6.55 17.05 14.95
N GLU A 848 7.82 17.12 14.56
CA GLU A 848 8.25 16.80 13.19
C GLU A 848 8.02 15.33 12.85
N ALA A 849 8.08 14.44 13.84
CA ALA A 849 7.69 13.05 13.68
C ALA A 849 6.19 12.87 13.40
N VAL A 850 5.34 13.86 13.75
CA VAL A 850 3.88 13.76 13.63
C VAL A 850 3.40 13.96 12.20
N ILE A 851 4.03 14.85 11.42
CA ILE A 851 3.61 15.20 10.06
C ILE A 851 4.61 14.61 9.07
N ARG A 852 4.26 13.45 8.51
CA ARG A 852 5.04 12.83 7.43
C ARG A 852 4.43 13.16 6.08
N VAL A 853 5.27 13.56 5.11
CA VAL A 853 4.82 13.90 3.76
C VAL A 853 5.15 12.74 2.83
N ASN A 854 4.11 11.98 2.47
CA ASN A 854 4.14 10.99 1.40
C ASN A 854 3.15 11.36 0.29
N SER A 855 3.00 10.47 -0.69
CA SER A 855 2.07 10.57 -1.81
C SER A 855 0.60 10.81 -1.42
N GLN A 856 0.24 10.53 -0.17
CA GLN A 856 -1.11 10.72 0.38
C GLN A 856 -1.26 11.96 1.28
N SER A 857 -0.16 12.68 1.54
CA SER A 857 -0.16 13.83 2.44
C SER A 857 -0.81 15.05 1.78
N GLY A 858 -1.63 15.77 2.55
CA GLY A 858 -2.47 16.87 2.05
C GLY A 858 -1.70 18.18 1.84
N LYS A 859 -2.36 19.15 1.18
CA LYS A 859 -1.85 20.49 0.79
C LYS A 859 -1.22 21.33 1.92
N GLY A 860 -1.35 20.92 3.18
CA GLY A 860 -0.91 21.66 4.37
C GLY A 860 0.36 21.13 5.04
N GLY A 861 0.76 19.88 4.78
CA GLY A 861 1.87 19.22 5.49
C GLY A 861 3.23 19.84 5.19
N ALA A 862 3.58 19.95 3.91
CA ALA A 862 4.87 20.52 3.47
C ALA A 862 5.05 21.99 3.89
N ALA A 863 4.00 22.80 3.76
CA ALA A 863 4.04 24.22 4.15
C ALA A 863 4.27 24.41 5.65
N TRP A 864 3.69 23.55 6.49
CA TRP A 864 3.88 23.61 7.93
C TRP A 864 5.32 23.22 8.32
N ILE A 865 5.88 22.20 7.69
CA ILE A 865 7.28 21.79 7.89
C ILE A 865 8.22 22.94 7.52
N VAL A 866 8.02 23.58 6.36
CA VAL A 866 8.79 24.76 5.94
C VAL A 866 8.68 25.89 6.97
N GLN A 867 7.47 26.22 7.42
CA GLN A 867 7.25 27.30 8.38
C GLN A 867 7.94 27.03 9.72
N LYS A 868 7.87 25.79 10.24
CA LYS A 868 8.52 25.44 11.51
C LYS A 868 10.05 25.37 11.39
N ALA A 869 10.56 24.78 10.31
CA ALA A 869 12.01 24.60 10.11
C ALA A 869 12.73 25.91 9.75
N THR A 870 12.07 26.83 9.04
CA THR A 870 12.72 28.03 8.46
C THR A 870 12.10 29.36 8.88
N GLY A 871 10.88 29.35 9.42
CA GLY A 871 10.09 30.56 9.69
C GLY A 871 9.41 31.17 8.46
N LEU A 872 9.56 30.57 7.27
CA LEU A 872 8.92 31.01 6.03
C LEU A 872 7.44 30.60 6.01
N ASP A 873 6.55 31.59 6.15
CA ASP A 873 5.11 31.41 5.97
C ASP A 873 4.73 31.61 4.49
N LEU A 874 4.67 30.50 3.75
CA LEU A 874 4.42 30.55 2.31
C LEU A 874 2.98 31.03 2.01
N PRO A 875 2.76 31.92 1.04
CA PRO A 875 1.42 32.31 0.58
C PRO A 875 0.59 31.12 0.12
N ARG A 876 -0.74 31.20 0.24
CA ARG A 876 -1.63 30.04 0.00
C ARG A 876 -1.46 29.40 -1.38
N GLN A 877 -1.28 30.22 -2.43
CA GLN A 877 -1.03 29.70 -3.78
C GLN A 877 0.32 28.98 -3.87
N LEU A 878 1.36 29.55 -3.26
CA LEU A 878 2.70 28.95 -3.19
C LEU A 878 2.71 27.64 -2.40
N GLN A 879 1.95 27.55 -1.30
CA GLN A 879 1.76 26.29 -0.55
C GLN A 879 1.22 25.18 -1.46
N ILE A 880 0.24 25.50 -2.31
CA ILE A 880 -0.38 24.53 -3.23
C ILE A 880 0.61 24.09 -4.30
N LEU A 881 1.34 25.03 -4.91
CA LEU A 881 2.35 24.73 -5.93
C LEU A 881 3.48 23.89 -5.35
N PHE A 882 4.02 24.29 -4.20
CA PHE A 882 5.11 23.57 -3.57
C PHE A 882 4.68 22.19 -3.05
N SER A 883 3.45 22.04 -2.55
CA SER A 883 2.93 20.72 -2.14
C SER A 883 2.92 19.73 -3.32
N LYS A 884 2.63 20.19 -4.55
CA LYS A 884 2.73 19.33 -5.74
C LYS A 884 4.16 18.90 -6.01
N VAL A 885 5.12 19.82 -5.90
CA VAL A 885 6.54 19.50 -6.09
C VAL A 885 7.03 18.47 -5.06
N VAL A 886 6.61 18.61 -3.80
CA VAL A 886 6.91 17.64 -2.74
C VAL A 886 6.24 16.29 -3.00
N GLN A 887 4.98 16.27 -3.46
CA GLN A 887 4.28 15.04 -3.85
C GLN A 887 4.97 14.33 -5.02
N GLU A 888 5.28 15.05 -6.10
CA GLU A 888 5.98 14.51 -7.27
C GLU A 888 7.34 13.94 -6.90
N LYS A 889 8.08 14.64 -6.02
CA LYS A 889 9.36 14.14 -5.53
C LYS A 889 9.20 12.87 -4.69
N ALA A 890 8.26 12.84 -3.74
CA ALA A 890 7.97 11.67 -2.91
C ALA A 890 7.49 10.47 -3.76
N ASP A 891 6.63 10.72 -4.75
CA ASP A 891 6.15 9.71 -5.71
C ASP A 891 7.32 9.13 -6.53
N SER A 892 8.24 9.98 -7.00
CA SER A 892 9.36 9.54 -7.83
C SER A 892 10.35 8.62 -7.10
N ILE A 893 10.55 8.85 -5.79
CA ILE A 893 11.48 8.07 -4.96
C ILE A 893 10.79 6.89 -4.27
N GLY A 894 9.45 6.83 -4.28
CA GLY A 894 8.67 5.78 -3.64
C GLY A 894 8.79 5.76 -2.11
N GLN A 895 9.21 6.87 -1.51
CA GLN A 895 9.41 6.99 -0.06
C GLN A 895 9.06 8.39 0.45
N GLU A 896 8.93 8.51 1.76
CA GLU A 896 8.69 9.76 2.47
C GLU A 896 9.89 10.70 2.40
N LEU A 897 9.61 12.00 2.31
CA LEU A 897 10.63 13.04 2.41
C LEU A 897 10.80 13.49 3.85
N LYS A 898 12.06 13.56 4.31
CA LYS A 898 12.45 14.15 5.59
C LYS A 898 12.32 15.68 5.57
N SER A 899 12.24 16.29 6.74
CA SER A 899 12.15 17.76 6.88
C SER A 899 13.25 18.49 6.12
N GLU A 900 14.49 18.00 6.21
CA GLU A 900 15.65 18.59 5.54
C GLU A 900 15.56 18.47 4.02
N GLU A 901 15.02 17.35 3.53
CA GLU A 901 14.82 17.11 2.10
C GLU A 901 13.73 18.01 1.54
N ILE A 902 12.65 18.25 2.29
CA ILE A 902 11.59 19.20 1.92
C ILE A 902 12.15 20.63 1.86
N VAL A 903 12.95 21.04 2.85
CA VAL A 903 13.57 22.38 2.84
C VAL A 903 14.58 22.51 1.70
N SER A 904 15.40 21.50 1.42
CA SER A 904 16.31 21.49 0.26
C SER A 904 15.54 21.61 -1.04
N LEU A 905 14.45 20.86 -1.18
CA LEU A 905 13.60 20.90 -2.36
C LEU A 905 12.96 22.27 -2.57
N LEU A 906 12.54 22.97 -1.50
CA LEU A 906 12.06 24.35 -1.61
C LEU A 906 13.16 25.27 -2.14
N ASN A 907 14.36 25.18 -1.56
CA ASN A 907 15.49 26.01 -1.92
C ASN A 907 15.94 25.80 -3.38
N GLU A 908 15.98 24.54 -3.83
CA GLU A 908 16.30 24.15 -5.21
C GLU A 908 15.21 24.62 -6.20
N THR A 909 13.94 24.38 -5.87
CA THR A 909 12.81 24.68 -6.77
C THR A 909 12.64 26.19 -7.00
N TYR A 910 12.82 26.98 -5.94
CA TYR A 910 12.58 28.42 -5.97
C TYR A 910 13.86 29.26 -5.86
N ASN A 911 15.05 28.67 -6.01
CA ASN A 911 16.34 29.38 -5.96
C ASN A 911 16.48 30.33 -4.75
N VAL A 912 16.03 29.89 -3.56
CA VAL A 912 16.00 30.75 -2.37
C VAL A 912 17.41 31.28 -2.08
N ASP A 913 17.52 32.60 -1.89
CA ASP A 913 18.77 33.34 -1.65
C ASP A 913 19.84 33.21 -2.75
N SER A 914 19.47 32.81 -3.98
CA SER A 914 20.35 32.78 -5.16
C SER A 914 21.63 31.93 -5.00
N LYS A 915 21.71 31.05 -3.99
CA LYS A 915 22.88 30.20 -3.74
C LYS A 915 23.02 29.03 -4.72
N PHE A 916 21.91 28.64 -5.36
CA PHE A 916 21.81 27.46 -6.23
C PHE A 916 21.71 27.78 -7.72
N ALA A 917 21.75 29.07 -8.11
CA ALA A 917 21.69 29.49 -9.51
C ALA A 917 23.08 29.91 -10.02
N ASN A 918 23.53 29.28 -11.11
CA ASN A 918 24.80 29.60 -11.78
C ASN A 918 24.67 30.63 -12.89
N SER A 919 23.44 30.97 -13.30
CA SER A 919 23.19 31.71 -14.54
C SER A 919 23.34 33.22 -14.34
N LEU A 920 22.59 33.84 -13.41
CA LEU A 920 22.62 35.29 -13.19
C LEU A 920 22.90 35.66 -11.72
N LYS A 921 23.92 36.51 -11.50
CA LYS A 921 24.26 37.11 -10.20
C LYS A 921 24.12 38.62 -10.26
N LEU A 922 23.54 39.22 -9.22
CA LEU A 922 23.49 40.67 -9.04
C LEU A 922 24.71 41.09 -8.20
N GLU A 923 25.70 41.74 -8.83
CA GLU A 923 26.96 42.11 -8.18
C GLU A 923 26.81 43.39 -7.37
N ASP A 924 26.20 44.41 -7.97
CA ASP A 924 25.94 45.69 -7.30
C ASP A 924 24.64 46.31 -7.83
N TYR A 925 24.01 47.13 -7.00
CA TYR A 925 22.89 47.95 -7.43
C TYR A 925 22.73 49.19 -6.54
N LYS A 926 22.29 50.27 -7.17
CA LYS A 926 21.98 51.52 -6.51
C LYS A 926 20.62 52.02 -6.95
N TYR A 927 19.75 52.28 -5.97
CA TYR A 927 18.52 53.01 -6.18
C TYR A 927 18.75 54.50 -5.99
N ASP A 928 18.18 55.30 -6.89
CA ASP A 928 18.18 56.76 -6.85
C ASP A 928 16.73 57.24 -6.90
N LYS A 929 16.17 57.56 -5.72
CA LYS A 929 14.80 58.05 -5.59
C LYS A 929 14.76 59.52 -6.01
N LYS A 930 14.09 59.82 -7.13
CA LYS A 930 13.92 61.18 -7.66
C LYS A 930 12.68 61.88 -7.10
N SER A 931 11.60 61.14 -6.89
CA SER A 931 10.37 61.59 -6.23
C SER A 931 9.65 60.39 -5.60
N ASP A 932 8.47 60.60 -4.99
CA ASP A 932 7.64 59.51 -4.48
C ASP A 932 7.10 58.58 -5.58
N GLU A 933 7.03 59.05 -6.83
CA GLU A 933 6.52 58.28 -7.98
C GLU A 933 7.63 57.81 -8.93
N VAL A 934 8.88 58.23 -8.71
CA VAL A 934 10.00 57.92 -9.62
C VAL A 934 11.23 57.48 -8.84
N THR A 935 11.58 56.21 -9.02
CA THR A 935 12.81 55.55 -8.56
C THR A 935 13.59 55.05 -9.77
N ASN A 936 14.85 55.45 -9.88
CA ASN A 936 15.79 54.88 -10.84
C ASN A 936 16.61 53.78 -10.17
N VAL A 937 16.96 52.75 -10.92
CA VAL A 937 17.94 51.74 -10.52
C VAL A 937 19.06 51.66 -11.53
N PHE A 938 20.29 51.54 -11.03
CA PHE A 938 21.47 51.18 -11.79
C PHE A 938 22.03 49.90 -11.16
N ALA A 939 22.14 48.83 -11.94
CA ALA A 939 22.57 47.54 -11.45
C ALA A 939 23.65 46.92 -12.35
N ILE A 940 24.58 46.22 -11.72
CA ILE A 940 25.62 45.44 -12.35
C ILE A 940 25.26 43.98 -12.17
N ILE A 941 24.99 43.29 -13.27
CA ILE A 941 24.68 41.86 -13.28
C ILE A 941 25.79 41.09 -13.96
N ASN A 942 26.00 39.86 -13.52
CA ASN A 942 26.88 38.89 -14.15
C ASN A 942 26.01 37.74 -14.67
N LEU A 943 25.95 37.58 -15.99
CA LEU A 943 25.20 36.52 -16.66
C LEU A 943 26.20 35.58 -17.34
N ASN A 944 26.27 34.33 -16.87
CA ASN A 944 27.16 33.29 -17.39
C ASN A 944 28.64 33.71 -17.47
N GLY A 945 29.12 34.54 -16.53
CA GLY A 945 30.50 35.02 -16.48
C GLY A 945 30.74 36.37 -17.15
N GLU A 946 29.76 36.92 -17.87
CA GLU A 946 29.86 38.23 -18.51
C GLU A 946 29.12 39.31 -17.72
N GLN A 947 29.80 40.44 -17.50
CA GLN A 947 29.28 41.56 -16.73
C GLN A 947 28.50 42.54 -17.61
N TYR A 948 27.33 42.96 -17.14
CA TYR A 948 26.44 43.90 -17.82
C TYR A 948 25.92 44.96 -16.88
N ASN A 949 25.84 46.19 -17.39
CA ASN A 949 25.20 47.30 -16.70
C ASN A 949 23.75 47.43 -17.20
N ILE A 950 22.80 47.35 -16.28
CA ILE A 950 21.37 47.52 -16.56
C ILE A 950 20.84 48.74 -15.80
N SER A 951 19.84 49.41 -16.37
CA SER A 951 19.17 50.52 -15.69
C SER A 951 17.69 50.56 -16.02
N GLY A 952 16.89 50.98 -15.04
CA GLY A 952 15.44 51.00 -15.11
C GLY A 952 14.85 52.12 -14.28
N THR A 953 13.63 52.51 -14.62
CA THR A 953 12.87 53.55 -13.92
C THR A 953 11.49 53.00 -13.61
N GLY A 954 11.01 53.18 -12.39
CA GLY A 954 9.69 52.72 -11.95
C GLY A 954 9.20 53.50 -10.73
N ASN A 955 7.99 53.21 -10.27
CA ASN A 955 7.40 53.84 -9.08
C ASN A 955 7.99 53.36 -7.75
N GLY A 956 8.88 52.37 -7.76
CA GLY A 956 9.58 51.90 -6.56
C GLY A 956 10.74 50.94 -6.87
N PRO A 957 11.39 50.37 -5.84
CA PRO A 957 12.52 49.46 -6.01
C PRO A 957 12.20 48.22 -6.88
N ILE A 958 11.05 47.58 -6.64
CA ILE A 958 10.63 46.38 -7.40
C ILE A 958 10.41 46.72 -8.88
N SER A 959 9.57 47.70 -9.18
CA SER A 959 9.22 48.05 -10.58
C SER A 959 10.41 48.62 -11.35
N SER A 960 11.26 49.42 -10.71
CA SER A 960 12.46 49.94 -11.37
C SER A 960 13.45 48.83 -11.74
N LEU A 961 13.62 47.82 -10.89
CA LEU A 961 14.48 46.66 -11.18
C LEU A 961 13.88 45.75 -12.25
N LEU A 962 12.58 45.47 -12.22
CA LEU A 962 11.91 44.70 -13.26
C LEU A 962 11.98 45.39 -14.62
N ASN A 963 11.80 46.71 -14.66
CA ASN A 963 11.96 47.48 -15.90
C ASN A 963 13.40 47.48 -16.43
N ALA A 964 14.40 47.40 -15.55
CA ALA A 964 15.80 47.24 -15.95
C ALA A 964 16.04 45.88 -16.61
N PHE A 965 15.52 44.80 -16.01
CA PHE A 965 15.58 43.46 -16.59
C PHE A 965 14.76 43.35 -17.87
N GLY A 966 13.59 43.98 -17.94
CA GLY A 966 12.73 43.97 -19.12
C GLY A 966 13.38 44.59 -20.35
N LYS A 967 14.07 45.72 -20.16
CA LYS A 967 14.90 46.32 -21.21
C LYS A 967 16.06 45.41 -21.64
N PHE A 968 16.69 44.73 -20.69
CA PHE A 968 17.85 43.88 -20.97
C PHE A 968 17.48 42.60 -21.73
N PHE A 969 16.40 41.92 -21.34
CA PHE A 969 15.91 40.69 -21.98
C PHE A 969 14.89 40.93 -23.09
N LYS A 970 14.54 42.19 -23.36
CA LYS A 970 13.53 42.61 -24.36
C LYS A 970 12.16 41.93 -24.16
N THR A 971 11.75 41.85 -22.90
CA THR A 971 10.50 41.21 -22.45
C THR A 971 9.86 42.03 -21.34
N GLU A 972 8.55 41.91 -21.17
CA GLU A 972 7.81 42.55 -20.09
C GLU A 972 7.70 41.63 -18.88
N PHE A 973 7.92 42.19 -17.68
CA PHE A 973 7.80 41.49 -16.40
C PHE A 973 6.73 42.18 -15.58
N GLU A 974 5.64 41.47 -15.28
CA GLU A 974 4.54 42.01 -14.48
C GLU A 974 4.47 41.31 -13.12
N VAL A 975 4.26 42.08 -12.04
CA VAL A 975 4.05 41.51 -10.71
C VAL A 975 2.57 41.16 -10.56
N ASP A 976 2.28 39.87 -10.42
CA ASP A 976 0.93 39.36 -10.17
C ASP A 976 0.59 39.39 -8.67
N GLU A 977 1.52 38.95 -7.82
CA GLU A 977 1.30 38.88 -6.37
C GLU A 977 2.58 39.24 -5.60
N TYR A 978 2.41 39.98 -4.50
CA TYR A 978 3.46 40.33 -3.55
C TYR A 978 2.99 40.11 -2.12
N SER A 979 3.82 39.47 -1.30
CA SER A 979 3.63 39.40 0.14
C SER A 979 4.97 39.42 0.88
N GLU A 980 4.95 39.93 2.11
CA GLU A 980 6.11 39.96 2.99
C GLU A 980 5.70 39.72 4.45
N HIS A 981 6.63 39.18 5.24
CA HIS A 981 6.52 39.14 6.69
C HIS A 981 7.88 39.06 7.38
N SER A 982 7.88 39.29 8.69
CA SER A 982 9.05 39.15 9.56
C SER A 982 9.29 37.71 9.98
N VAL A 983 10.54 37.26 9.91
CA VAL A 983 11.02 35.96 10.41
C VAL A 983 11.86 36.18 11.67
N GLY A 984 11.40 35.64 12.80
CA GLY A 984 12.04 35.76 14.12
C GLY A 984 11.45 36.86 15.03
N GLN A 985 12.10 37.11 16.17
CA GLN A 985 11.74 38.19 17.12
C GLN A 985 12.99 38.99 17.55
N GLY A 986 12.81 40.27 17.89
CA GLY A 986 13.88 41.15 18.39
C GLY A 986 14.56 42.04 17.32
N SER A 987 15.77 42.51 17.57
CA SER A 987 16.49 43.46 16.69
C SER A 987 17.25 42.82 15.51
N LYS A 988 17.24 41.48 15.39
CA LYS A 988 17.89 40.70 14.32
C LYS A 988 16.89 40.01 13.39
N VAL A 989 15.70 40.58 13.24
CA VAL A 989 14.61 40.02 12.43
C VAL A 989 14.96 40.09 10.94
N LYS A 990 14.69 39.01 10.21
CA LYS A 990 14.80 38.98 8.75
C LYS A 990 13.44 39.27 8.12
N ALA A 991 13.42 39.94 6.98
CA ALA A 991 12.24 40.05 6.13
C ALA A 991 12.23 38.88 5.13
N ALA A 992 11.11 38.18 5.01
CA ALA A 992 10.85 37.23 3.94
C ALA A 992 9.93 37.90 2.90
N SER A 993 10.31 37.85 1.63
CA SER A 993 9.53 38.41 0.52
C SER A 993 9.18 37.31 -0.48
N TYR A 994 7.93 37.32 -0.95
CA TYR A 994 7.40 36.40 -1.96
C TYR A 994 6.83 37.22 -3.11
N ILE A 995 7.40 37.08 -4.31
CA ILE A 995 6.95 37.79 -5.51
C ILE A 995 6.60 36.78 -6.59
N LYS A 996 5.38 36.87 -7.13
CA LYS A 996 4.94 36.15 -8.33
C LYS A 996 5.04 37.08 -9.52
N ILE A 997 5.82 36.70 -10.51
CA ILE A 997 6.04 37.50 -11.73
C ILE A 997 5.53 36.71 -12.93
N GLU A 998 4.76 37.39 -13.78
CA GLU A 998 4.36 36.91 -15.10
C GLU A 998 5.30 37.45 -16.18
N CYS A 999 5.70 36.57 -17.08
CA CYS A 999 6.62 36.86 -18.17
C CYS A 999 6.35 35.90 -19.33
N ALA A 1000 6.03 36.43 -20.51
CA ALA A 1000 5.78 35.65 -21.74
C ALA A 1000 4.76 34.50 -21.55
N GLY A 1001 3.66 34.75 -20.81
CA GLY A 1001 2.63 33.75 -20.51
C GLY A 1001 3.02 32.68 -19.48
N THR A 1002 4.21 32.81 -18.87
CA THR A 1002 4.66 31.96 -17.77
C THR A 1002 4.66 32.75 -16.47
N SER A 1003 4.03 32.19 -15.43
CA SER A 1003 4.04 32.78 -14.09
C SER A 1003 4.98 32.00 -13.16
N GLN A 1004 5.83 32.72 -12.42
CA GLN A 1004 6.84 32.12 -11.56
C GLN A 1004 6.93 32.85 -10.22
N TRP A 1005 6.99 32.07 -9.14
CA TRP A 1005 7.24 32.57 -7.79
C TRP A 1005 8.74 32.65 -7.52
N GLY A 1006 9.12 33.71 -6.79
CA GLY A 1006 10.42 33.86 -6.16
C GLY A 1006 10.28 34.05 -4.66
N ILE A 1007 11.33 33.67 -3.96
CA ILE A 1007 11.43 33.74 -2.49
C ILE A 1007 12.77 34.40 -2.15
N GLY A 1008 12.74 35.44 -1.33
CA GLY A 1008 13.94 36.09 -0.79
C GLY A 1008 13.89 36.21 0.73
N SER A 1009 15.05 36.13 1.39
CA SER A 1009 15.20 36.42 2.80
C SER A 1009 16.41 37.33 3.05
N HIS A 1010 16.22 38.43 3.80
CA HIS A 1010 17.33 39.29 4.22
C HIS A 1010 16.94 40.17 5.43
N GLU A 1011 17.92 40.67 6.18
CA GLU A 1011 17.71 41.68 7.23
C GLU A 1011 17.17 43.02 6.69
N SER A 1012 17.24 43.24 5.38
CA SER A 1012 16.75 44.45 4.71
C SER A 1012 15.56 44.07 3.83
N ILE A 1013 14.44 44.74 4.03
CA ILE A 1013 13.20 44.55 3.26
C ILE A 1013 13.49 44.70 1.75
N THR A 1014 14.20 45.77 1.37
CA THR A 1014 14.56 46.01 -0.02
C THR A 1014 15.45 44.89 -0.57
N LYS A 1015 16.48 44.45 0.16
CA LYS A 1015 17.36 43.36 -0.29
C LYS A 1015 16.60 42.03 -0.40
N SER A 1016 15.65 41.76 0.50
CA SER A 1016 14.79 40.57 0.45
C SER A 1016 13.93 40.54 -0.83
N SER A 1017 13.27 41.67 -1.15
CA SER A 1017 12.51 41.80 -2.40
C SER A 1017 13.40 41.66 -3.65
N VAL A 1018 14.62 42.22 -3.64
CA VAL A 1018 15.60 42.04 -4.73
C VAL A 1018 16.00 40.57 -4.88
N ASN A 1019 16.34 39.87 -3.80
CA ASN A 1019 16.68 38.45 -3.84
C ASN A 1019 15.52 37.61 -4.41
N SER A 1020 14.28 37.93 -4.06
CA SER A 1020 13.09 37.29 -4.62
C SER A 1020 12.98 37.51 -6.14
N ILE A 1021 13.26 38.72 -6.65
CA ILE A 1021 13.26 39.00 -8.09
C ILE A 1021 14.37 38.19 -8.80
N ILE A 1022 15.58 38.19 -8.25
CA ILE A 1022 16.72 37.42 -8.83
C ILE A 1022 16.42 35.92 -8.85
N SER A 1023 15.75 35.40 -7.83
CA SER A 1023 15.25 34.02 -7.79
C SER A 1023 14.31 33.71 -8.96
N VAL A 1024 13.37 34.62 -9.27
CA VAL A 1024 12.47 34.46 -10.43
C VAL A 1024 13.24 34.53 -11.75
N ILE A 1025 14.09 35.54 -11.95
CA ILE A 1025 14.86 35.69 -13.19
C ILE A 1025 15.72 34.46 -13.47
N ASN A 1026 16.39 33.92 -12.46
CA ASN A 1026 17.16 32.68 -12.59
C ASN A 1026 16.26 31.47 -12.91
N SER A 1027 15.07 31.37 -12.33
CA SER A 1027 14.11 30.31 -12.65
C SER A 1027 13.63 30.39 -14.10
N LEU A 1028 13.34 31.61 -14.60
CA LEU A 1028 12.93 31.84 -15.99
C LEU A 1028 14.06 31.55 -16.98
N LEU A 1029 15.32 31.91 -16.64
CA LEU A 1029 16.51 31.56 -17.42
C LEU A 1029 16.70 30.03 -17.50
N ASN A 1030 16.60 29.33 -16.37
CA ASN A 1030 16.77 27.88 -16.34
C ASN A 1030 15.68 27.13 -17.14
N LYS A 1031 14.48 27.71 -17.24
CA LYS A 1031 13.38 27.20 -18.05
C LYS A 1031 13.43 27.64 -19.52
N ASN A 1032 14.44 28.40 -19.93
CA ASN A 1032 14.56 29.01 -21.26
C ASN A 1032 13.36 29.88 -21.67
N VAL A 1033 12.66 30.47 -20.71
CA VAL A 1033 11.54 31.42 -20.97
C VAL A 1033 12.09 32.77 -21.42
N ILE A 1034 13.23 33.16 -20.86
CA ILE A 1034 13.97 34.36 -21.25
C ILE A 1034 15.39 33.95 -21.65
N SER A 1035 15.91 34.59 -22.68
CA SER A 1035 17.29 34.46 -23.13
C SER A 1035 17.75 35.83 -23.63
N LYS A 1036 19.07 36.01 -23.74
CA LYS A 1036 19.65 37.25 -24.24
C LYS A 1036 19.85 37.19 -25.75
#